data_AF-A0A8T2XBX4-F1
#
_entry.id   AF-A0A8T2XBX4-F1
#
_cell.length_a   1.000
_cell.length_b   1.000
_cell.length_c   1.000
_cell.angle_alpha   90.00
_cell.angle_beta   90.00
_cell.angle_gamma   90.00
#
_symmetry.space_group_name_H-M   'P 1'
#
loop_
_entity.id
_entity.type
_entity.pdbx_description
1 polymer ?
#
loop_
_entity_poly.entity_id
_entity_poly.type
_entity_poly.pdbx_seq_one_letter_code
_entity_poly.pdbx_strand_id
1 'polypeptide(L)'
;MLVVKLDRDLNLIFLFFVLIFVMNQQRNFLVTVGEDEQISPQQSAMCLKVFDLDKMQSEGTSAATTPDCIGILRIFTNQFPEANITSFLVLEEAPPILLMAIGLDNGCIYCIKGDIARERITRFKLQVDNVSDKSHSSITGLGFRVDGQALQLFAVTPDSVSLFSMHNQPPRRQTLDQIGCNFNSVTMSDRLELIIGRPEAVYFYEVDGRGPCWAFEGEKKFLGWFRGYLLCVIADQRTGKDTFNVYDLKNRLIAHSLVVKEVSHMLCEWGNIILIMTDKSTLCIGEKDMESKLDMLFKKNLYTVAINLVQSQQADAAATAEVLRKYGDHLYSKQDYDEAMAQYISTIGHLEPSYVIQKFLDAQRIYNLTSYLEKLHEKGLASKDHTTLLLNCYTKLKDVEKLNVFIKSEDGAGEHKFDVETAIRVCRAANYHEHAMYVAKKAGRHELYLKILLEDLGRYGEALQYISSLEPSQAGVTVKEYGKILIEHKPVKTIEILMRLCTEDGESTNRESSSSTYLTMLPSPVDFLNIFIHHPPSLMDFLEKYTDKVKDSPAQVEIHNTLLELYLSNDLNFPSISQASNGVDHTLKARSGSLVMPKAESKLKSSADRKDTSKERDRMERCEKGLRLLKSAWPSDLEQPLYDVDLAIILCEMNAFKDGLLYLYEKMKLYKEVIACYMQSQDHEGLIACCKKLGDSGKGGDPSLWADLLKYFGELGEDCSKEVKDVLTYIERDDILPPIVVLQTLSRNPCLTLSVIKDYIARKLEQESKLIEEDRRAIEKYQEDTLTMRKEIQDLRTNARIFQLSKCTACTFTLDLPAVHFMCMHSFHQRCLGDNEKECPECAPEYRSVLETKRSLEQNSKDQDRFFQQVKSSKDGFSVIAEYFGKGIISKTSNGSTGTGRTGDASSSSGF
;
A
#
# COMPACT_ATOMS: atom_id res chain seq x y z
N MET A 1 41.80 73.66 2.39
CA MET A 1 41.40 72.46 1.63
C MET A 1 39.91 72.61 1.34
N LEU A 2 39.52 72.93 0.10
CA LEU A 2 38.10 73.02 -0.28
C LEU A 2 37.53 71.60 -0.28
N VAL A 3 36.61 71.33 0.64
CA VAL A 3 35.95 70.03 0.79
C VAL A 3 35.13 69.77 -0.47
N VAL A 4 35.64 68.91 -1.36
CA VAL A 4 34.85 68.32 -2.44
C VAL A 4 34.06 67.18 -1.84
N LYS A 5 32.74 67.39 -1.76
CA LYS A 5 31.75 66.41 -1.29
C LYS A 5 31.79 65.16 -2.18
N LEU A 6 31.89 63.99 -1.59
CA LEU A 6 31.64 62.70 -2.24
C LEU A 6 30.26 62.21 -1.80
N ASP A 7 29.20 62.91 -2.22
CA ASP A 7 27.85 62.35 -2.16
C ASP A 7 27.20 62.48 -3.54
N ARG A 8 26.26 61.57 -3.81
CA ARG A 8 25.82 61.13 -5.15
C ARG A 8 25.28 62.20 -6.09
N ASP A 9 25.03 63.41 -5.62
CA ASP A 9 24.84 64.62 -6.40
C ASP A 9 25.08 65.81 -5.43
N LEU A 10 25.57 66.94 -5.95
CA LEU A 10 25.62 68.30 -5.34
C LEU A 10 27.00 68.83 -4.88
N ASN A 11 27.40 69.91 -5.56
CA ASN A 11 28.49 70.83 -5.21
C ASN A 11 28.14 71.62 -3.94
N LEU A 12 29.00 71.54 -2.91
CA LEU A 12 28.95 72.40 -1.73
C LEU A 12 30.30 73.12 -1.60
N ILE A 13 30.26 74.44 -1.62
CA ILE A 13 31.43 75.30 -1.45
C ILE A 13 31.48 75.69 0.03
N PHE A 14 32.29 75.00 0.84
CA PHE A 14 32.59 75.46 2.19
C PHE A 14 33.73 76.48 2.17
N LEU A 15 33.46 77.70 2.62
CA LEU A 15 34.42 78.80 2.88
C LEU A 15 35.25 78.57 4.18
N PHE A 16 35.51 77.31 4.53
CA PHE A 16 36.15 76.92 5.80
C PHE A 16 37.35 76.03 5.53
N PHE A 17 38.53 76.39 6.05
CA PHE A 17 39.74 75.60 5.85
C PHE A 17 39.76 74.43 6.85
N VAL A 18 39.13 73.32 6.47
CA VAL A 18 39.09 72.10 7.29
C VAL A 18 40.49 71.49 7.38
N LEU A 19 41.00 71.34 8.60
CA LEU A 19 42.24 70.64 8.90
C LEU A 19 42.00 69.14 9.11
N ILE A 20 40.97 68.80 9.91
CA ILE A 20 40.56 67.42 10.18
C ILE A 20 39.03 67.39 10.30
N PHE A 21 38.40 66.32 9.81
CA PHE A 21 36.98 66.06 10.02
C PHE A 21 36.76 64.62 10.46
N VAL A 22 35.69 64.39 11.22
CA VAL A 22 35.24 63.07 11.64
C VAL A 22 33.73 63.00 11.44
N MET A 23 33.26 61.94 10.79
CA MET A 23 31.84 61.60 10.75
C MET A 23 31.54 60.65 11.89
N ASN A 24 30.53 60.97 12.70
CA ASN A 24 30.07 60.04 13.73
C ASN A 24 29.21 58.96 13.07
N GLN A 25 29.45 57.69 13.38
CA GLN A 25 28.70 56.57 12.80
C GLN A 25 27.37 56.31 13.54
N GLN A 26 27.20 56.80 14.78
CA GLN A 26 25.98 56.58 15.57
C GLN A 26 24.84 57.55 15.24
N ARG A 27 25.18 58.77 14.80
CA ARG A 27 24.30 59.79 14.25
C ARG A 27 25.02 60.47 13.11
N ASN A 28 24.31 60.87 12.05
CA ASN A 28 24.88 61.53 10.87
C ASN A 28 25.37 62.97 11.18
N PHE A 29 26.29 63.10 12.13
CA PHE A 29 26.96 64.34 12.47
C PHE A 29 28.32 64.39 11.80
N LEU A 30 28.61 65.53 11.16
CA LEU A 30 29.94 65.86 10.67
C LEU A 30 30.56 66.88 11.63
N VAL A 31 31.66 66.50 12.26
CA VAL A 31 32.43 67.42 13.10
C VAL A 31 33.68 67.83 12.33
N THR A 32 33.85 69.13 12.13
CA THR A 32 35.01 69.69 11.45
C THR A 32 35.82 70.56 12.40
N VAL A 33 37.14 70.51 12.23
CA VAL A 33 38.08 71.39 12.92
C VAL A 33 38.86 72.13 11.85
N GLY A 34 38.92 73.45 11.96
CA GLY A 34 39.57 74.28 10.95
C GLY A 34 39.64 75.75 11.32
N GLU A 35 40.18 76.53 10.39
CA GLU A 35 40.30 77.98 10.52
C GLU A 35 39.08 78.66 9.89
N ASP A 36 38.45 79.55 10.67
CA ASP A 36 37.34 80.38 10.21
C ASP A 36 37.85 81.73 9.71
N GLU A 37 37.75 81.99 8.40
CA GLU A 37 38.21 83.25 7.78
C GLU A 37 37.40 84.47 8.26
N GLN A 38 36.24 84.29 8.88
CA GLN A 38 35.31 85.38 9.26
C GLN A 38 35.58 86.00 10.65
N ILE A 39 36.56 85.53 11.42
CA ILE A 39 36.84 86.00 12.79
C ILE A 39 37.99 87.02 12.80
N SER A 40 37.82 88.13 13.53
CA SER A 40 38.82 89.20 13.66
C SER A 40 40.18 88.71 14.20
N PRO A 41 41.33 89.23 13.74
CA PRO A 41 42.69 88.71 14.00
C PRO A 41 43.23 88.81 15.45
N GLN A 42 42.40 89.22 16.43
CA GLN A 42 42.79 89.32 17.85
C GLN A 42 42.38 88.10 18.69
N GLN A 43 41.71 87.11 18.09
CA GLN A 43 41.28 85.87 18.76
C GLN A 43 41.60 84.66 17.88
N SER A 44 41.90 83.52 18.50
CA SER A 44 42.21 82.24 17.83
C SER A 44 41.23 81.92 16.69
N ALA A 45 41.75 81.71 15.48
CA ALA A 45 40.96 81.40 14.29
C ALA A 45 40.48 79.93 14.23
N MET A 46 41.04 79.07 15.08
CA MET A 46 40.73 77.64 15.13
C MET A 46 39.42 77.37 15.86
N CYS A 47 38.41 76.88 15.14
CA CYS A 47 37.12 76.50 15.69
C CYS A 47 36.69 75.09 15.27
N LEU A 48 35.82 74.51 16.08
CA LEU A 48 35.17 73.24 15.86
C LEU A 48 33.71 73.52 15.48
N LYS A 49 33.26 73.02 14.34
CA LYS A 49 31.86 73.13 13.89
C LYS A 49 31.24 71.74 13.84
N VAL A 50 30.01 71.62 14.36
CA VAL A 50 29.23 70.38 14.30
C VAL A 50 28.04 70.59 13.39
N PHE A 51 27.91 69.74 12.39
CA PHE A 51 26.85 69.78 11.39
C PHE A 51 25.93 68.56 11.53
N ASP A 52 24.63 68.80 11.47
CA ASP A 52 23.58 67.79 11.32
C ASP A 52 23.39 67.49 9.84
N LEU A 53 23.83 66.32 9.37
CA LEU A 53 23.65 65.95 7.97
C LEU A 53 22.21 65.53 7.67
N ASP A 54 21.40 65.21 8.69
CA ASP A 54 19.98 64.86 8.51
C ASP A 54 19.10 66.11 8.28
N LYS A 55 19.61 67.30 8.61
CA LYS A 55 18.93 68.58 8.40
C LYS A 55 19.69 69.41 7.39
N MET A 56 19.10 69.60 6.21
CA MET A 56 19.67 70.47 5.18
C MET A 56 18.93 71.80 5.12
N GLN A 57 19.67 72.92 5.14
CA GLN A 57 19.16 74.25 4.88
C GLN A 57 19.38 74.65 3.41
N SER A 58 18.46 75.42 2.85
CA SER A 58 18.62 76.05 1.54
C SER A 58 19.10 77.49 1.72
N GLU A 59 20.37 77.79 1.46
CA GLU A 59 20.83 79.17 1.37
C GLU A 59 20.49 79.78 0.01
N GLY A 60 20.16 81.08 0.00
CA GLY A 60 19.56 81.78 -1.14
C GLY A 60 20.32 81.71 -2.47
N THR A 61 19.56 81.74 -3.56
CA THR A 61 19.93 81.90 -4.99
C THR A 61 21.03 81.01 -5.60
N SER A 62 21.63 80.08 -4.86
CA SER A 62 22.52 79.06 -5.44
C SER A 62 22.06 77.66 -5.03
N ALA A 63 22.08 76.71 -5.98
CA ALA A 63 21.53 75.35 -5.83
C ALA A 63 22.33 74.43 -4.88
N ALA A 64 23.01 74.98 -3.88
CA ALA A 64 23.80 74.24 -2.90
C ALA A 64 23.03 74.15 -1.58
N THR A 65 22.55 72.95 -1.24
CA THR A 65 21.96 72.62 0.07
C THR A 65 23.06 72.40 1.09
N THR A 66 23.17 73.24 2.12
CA THR A 66 24.17 73.14 3.19
C THR A 66 23.60 72.37 4.39
N PRO A 67 24.39 71.51 5.05
CA PRO A 67 23.96 70.86 6.28
C PRO A 67 23.83 71.88 7.42
N ASP A 68 22.86 71.67 8.31
CA ASP A 68 22.55 72.56 9.43
C ASP A 68 23.69 72.56 10.45
N CYS A 69 24.23 73.75 10.78
CA CYS A 69 25.30 73.86 11.78
C CYS A 69 24.71 73.96 13.18
N ILE A 70 24.82 72.88 13.95
CA ILE A 70 24.26 72.73 15.30
C ILE A 70 24.97 73.64 16.31
N GLY A 71 26.28 73.84 16.12
CA GLY A 71 27.06 74.66 17.04
C GLY A 71 28.50 74.85 16.60
N ILE A 72 29.07 75.97 17.05
CA ILE A 72 30.45 76.37 16.80
C ILE A 72 31.14 76.55 18.15
N LEU A 73 32.25 75.85 18.35
CA LEU A 73 33.02 75.87 19.59
C LEU A 73 34.45 76.32 19.34
N ARG A 74 34.95 77.19 20.21
CA ARG A 74 36.38 77.52 20.24
C ARG A 74 37.14 76.41 20.94
N ILE A 75 38.21 75.95 20.31
CA ILE A 75 39.07 74.89 20.85
C ILE A 75 40.01 75.49 21.90
N PHE A 76 40.71 76.57 21.55
CA PHE A 76 41.70 77.21 22.42
C PHE A 76 41.08 78.34 23.24
N THR A 77 41.50 78.46 24.50
CA THR A 77 41.05 79.48 25.46
C THR A 77 42.20 79.87 26.39
N ASN A 78 42.03 80.87 27.25
CA ASN A 78 43.10 81.30 28.18
C ASN A 78 43.64 80.17 29.09
N GLN A 79 42.82 79.15 29.38
CA GLN A 79 43.23 77.97 30.16
C GLN A 79 43.80 76.83 29.29
N PHE A 80 43.62 76.90 27.97
CA PHE A 80 43.99 75.87 26.99
C PHE A 80 44.70 76.55 25.81
N PRO A 81 46.03 76.75 25.88
CA PRO A 81 46.78 77.52 24.89
C PRO A 81 46.83 76.83 23.53
N GLU A 82 47.05 77.64 22.49
CA GLU A 82 47.18 77.21 21.10
C GLU A 82 48.35 76.25 20.88
N ALA A 83 48.11 75.23 20.07
CA ALA A 83 49.08 74.22 19.64
C ALA A 83 48.59 73.58 18.32
N ASN A 84 49.48 72.93 17.56
CA ASN A 84 49.05 72.30 16.32
C ASN A 84 48.27 71.02 16.61
N ILE A 85 47.12 70.86 15.95
CA ILE A 85 46.28 69.69 16.09
C ILE A 85 46.81 68.60 15.16
N THR A 86 47.20 67.46 15.74
CA THR A 86 47.81 66.34 15.03
C THR A 86 46.85 65.17 14.85
N SER A 87 45.93 64.99 15.78
CA SER A 87 44.90 63.95 15.73
C SER A 87 43.59 64.45 16.33
N PHE A 88 42.48 63.92 15.85
CA PHE A 88 41.14 64.31 16.29
C PHE A 88 40.23 63.09 16.29
N LEU A 89 39.47 62.92 17.37
CA LEU A 89 38.54 61.81 17.52
C LEU A 89 37.27 62.27 18.24
N VAL A 90 36.13 61.74 17.82
CA VAL A 90 34.82 62.03 18.40
C VAL A 90 34.15 60.73 18.80
N LEU A 91 33.59 60.70 20.00
CA LEU A 91 32.78 59.60 20.53
C LEU A 91 31.46 60.17 21.06
N GLU A 92 30.36 59.52 20.74
CA GLU A 92 29.08 59.77 21.38
C GLU A 92 28.93 58.83 22.58
N GLU A 93 28.93 59.39 23.79
CA GLU A 93 28.86 58.58 25.03
C GLU A 93 27.41 58.20 25.34
N ALA A 94 26.50 59.15 25.19
CA ALA A 94 25.06 58.94 25.26
C ALA A 94 24.38 60.09 24.52
N PRO A 95 23.38 59.88 23.64
CA PRO A 95 22.75 60.99 22.91
C PRO A 95 22.11 62.00 23.89
N PRO A 96 22.42 63.32 23.85
CA PRO A 96 23.22 64.07 22.87
C PRO A 96 24.64 64.48 23.32
N ILE A 97 25.23 63.82 24.31
CA ILE A 97 26.54 64.10 24.89
C ILE A 97 27.66 63.55 23.99
N LEU A 98 28.45 64.46 23.42
CA LEU A 98 29.64 64.16 22.64
C LEU A 98 30.90 64.34 23.49
N LEU A 99 31.85 63.42 23.34
CA LEU A 99 33.20 63.48 23.86
C LEU A 99 34.18 63.59 22.69
N MET A 100 34.87 64.72 22.61
CA MET A 100 35.84 65.01 21.55
C MET A 100 37.23 65.02 22.17
N ALA A 101 38.17 64.27 21.60
CA ALA A 101 39.58 64.25 21.98
C ALA A 101 40.43 64.85 20.86
N ILE A 102 41.21 65.88 21.20
CA ILE A 102 42.06 66.64 20.28
C ILE A 102 43.50 66.42 20.72
N GLY A 103 44.27 65.68 19.92
CA GLY A 103 45.69 65.45 20.14
C GLY A 103 46.53 66.58 19.57
N LEU A 104 47.54 67.01 20.32
CA LEU A 104 48.39 68.15 19.99
C LEU A 104 49.86 67.74 19.79
N ASP A 105 50.63 68.59 19.12
CA ASP A 105 52.07 68.41 18.91
C ASP A 105 52.90 68.44 20.20
N ASN A 106 52.38 69.07 21.25
CA ASN A 106 53.02 69.20 22.56
C ASN A 106 52.76 68.02 23.53
N GLY A 107 52.20 66.90 23.06
CA GLY A 107 51.93 65.70 23.87
C GLY A 107 50.76 65.81 24.83
N CYS A 108 49.92 66.82 24.63
CA CYS A 108 48.70 67.01 25.38
C CYS A 108 47.49 66.58 24.55
N ILE A 109 46.46 66.10 25.24
CA ILE A 109 45.16 65.79 24.64
C ILE A 109 44.13 66.68 25.31
N TYR A 110 43.44 67.48 24.51
CA TYR A 110 42.34 68.31 24.97
C TYR A 110 41.03 67.57 24.77
N CYS A 111 40.30 67.35 25.86
CA CYS A 111 39.02 66.66 25.83
C CYS A 111 37.89 67.65 26.09
N ILE A 112 36.88 67.62 25.22
CA ILE A 112 35.67 68.44 25.31
C ILE A 112 34.49 67.48 25.41
N LYS A 113 33.78 67.49 26.55
CA LYS A 113 32.65 66.60 26.83
C LYS A 113 31.38 67.41 27.10
N GLY A 114 30.29 67.16 26.37
CA GLY A 114 29.00 67.79 26.66
C GLY A 114 27.99 67.79 25.52
N ASP A 115 26.85 68.42 25.77
CA ASP A 115 25.83 68.72 24.77
C ASP A 115 26.16 70.06 24.10
N ILE A 116 26.54 70.01 22.83
CA ILE A 116 26.97 71.17 22.05
C ILE A 116 25.78 72.07 21.70
N ALA A 117 24.62 71.49 21.38
CA ALA A 117 23.43 72.24 20.99
C ALA A 117 22.88 73.10 22.15
N ARG A 118 23.12 72.66 23.40
CA ARG A 118 22.70 73.37 24.61
C ARG A 118 23.83 74.09 25.33
N GLU A 119 25.03 74.14 24.74
CA GLU A 119 26.25 74.73 25.32
C GLU A 119 26.64 74.20 26.71
N ARG A 120 26.24 72.96 27.07
CA ARG A 120 26.56 72.35 28.38
C ARG A 120 27.83 71.51 28.28
N ILE A 121 28.97 72.19 28.30
CA ILE A 121 30.28 71.59 27.97
C ILE A 121 31.27 71.67 29.13
N THR A 122 32.02 70.59 29.30
CA THR A 122 33.15 70.47 30.23
C THR A 122 34.44 70.29 29.42
N ARG A 123 35.53 70.93 29.84
CA ARG A 123 36.85 70.84 29.21
C ARG A 123 37.87 70.35 30.22
N PHE A 124 38.72 69.41 29.82
CA PHE A 124 39.84 68.94 30.62
C PHE A 124 41.00 68.51 29.74
N LYS A 125 42.21 68.49 30.32
CA LYS A 125 43.46 68.16 29.64
C LYS A 125 43.99 66.84 30.16
N LEU A 126 44.44 65.98 29.26
CA LEU A 126 45.25 64.80 29.55
C LEU A 126 46.67 65.04 29.06
N GLN A 127 47.65 64.58 29.83
CA GLN A 127 49.06 64.71 29.46
C GLN A 127 49.66 63.33 29.28
N VAL A 128 50.22 63.07 28.09
CA VAL A 128 50.89 61.82 27.77
C VAL A 128 52.30 61.88 28.33
N ASP A 129 53.19 62.73 27.81
CA ASP A 129 54.57 62.79 28.30
C ASP A 129 54.93 64.16 28.90
N ASN A 130 55.82 64.16 29.90
CA ASN A 130 56.33 65.35 30.61
C ASN A 130 57.74 65.74 30.13
N VAL A 131 58.21 65.18 29.01
CA VAL A 131 59.59 65.33 28.54
C VAL A 131 59.75 66.67 27.81
N SER A 132 60.89 67.34 28.02
CA SER A 132 61.23 68.67 27.49
C SER A 132 61.48 68.72 25.97
N ASP A 133 61.62 67.56 25.32
CA ASP A 133 61.84 67.46 23.87
C ASP A 133 60.52 67.47 23.10
N LYS A 134 60.18 68.66 22.59
CA LYS A 134 58.94 68.93 21.84
C LYS A 134 58.81 68.14 20.53
N SER A 135 59.88 67.55 20.00
CA SER A 135 59.86 66.87 18.69
C SER A 135 59.27 65.46 18.73
N HIS A 136 59.39 64.75 19.86
CA HIS A 136 58.88 63.38 20.03
C HIS A 136 57.61 63.29 20.88
N SER A 137 57.07 64.44 21.31
CA SER A 137 55.85 64.49 22.12
C SER A 137 54.55 64.47 21.32
N SER A 138 54.59 64.61 19.99
CA SER A 138 53.37 64.76 19.19
C SER A 138 52.42 63.56 19.30
N ILE A 139 51.13 63.82 19.48
CA ILE A 139 50.11 62.75 19.50
C ILE A 139 49.81 62.31 18.06
N THR A 140 50.36 61.17 17.65
CA THR A 140 50.22 60.62 16.29
C THR A 140 48.96 59.79 16.08
N GLY A 141 48.32 59.35 17.16
CA GLY A 141 47.07 58.60 17.07
C GLY A 141 46.28 58.60 18.36
N LEU A 142 44.96 58.53 18.22
CA LEU A 142 43.99 58.43 19.31
C LEU A 142 42.98 57.33 19.00
N GLY A 143 42.49 56.65 20.04
CA GLY A 143 41.48 55.60 19.89
C GLY A 143 40.61 55.47 21.14
N PHE A 144 39.29 55.58 20.99
CA PHE A 144 38.37 55.32 22.09
C PHE A 144 38.03 53.85 22.17
N ARG A 145 38.00 53.32 23.40
CA ARG A 145 37.46 52.00 23.73
C ARG A 145 36.32 52.18 24.73
N VAL A 146 35.15 51.64 24.39
CA VAL A 146 33.96 51.64 25.24
C VAL A 146 33.55 50.20 25.48
N ASP A 147 33.78 49.69 26.68
CA ASP A 147 33.40 48.33 27.07
C ASP A 147 32.45 48.39 28.27
N GLY A 148 31.15 48.26 28.01
CA GLY A 148 30.11 48.48 29.01
C GLY A 148 30.13 49.91 29.56
N GLN A 149 30.48 50.06 30.84
CA GLN A 149 30.61 51.37 31.51
C GLN A 149 32.06 51.89 31.53
N ALA A 150 33.02 51.11 31.06
CA ALA A 150 34.43 51.49 31.03
C ALA A 150 34.75 52.28 29.76
N LEU A 151 34.94 53.60 29.90
CA LEU A 151 35.46 54.47 28.86
C LEU A 151 36.97 54.64 29.01
N GLN A 152 37.69 54.28 27.96
CA GLN A 152 39.15 54.40 27.90
C GLN A 152 39.60 55.09 26.61
N LEU A 153 40.71 55.82 26.69
CA LEU A 153 41.33 56.51 25.56
C LEU A 153 42.77 56.04 25.39
N PHE A 154 43.04 55.41 24.26
CA PHE A 154 44.39 55.16 23.79
C PHE A 154 45.00 56.44 23.20
N ALA A 155 46.27 56.66 23.50
CA ALA A 155 47.07 57.75 22.97
C ALA A 155 48.43 57.22 22.53
N VAL A 156 48.84 57.59 21.32
CA VAL A 156 50.10 57.17 20.72
C VAL A 156 50.96 58.40 20.46
N THR A 157 52.20 58.37 20.93
CA THR A 157 53.28 59.29 20.53
C THR A 157 54.32 58.51 19.71
N PRO A 158 55.34 59.16 19.13
CA PRO A 158 56.53 58.48 18.61
C PRO A 158 57.13 57.45 19.58
N ASP A 159 57.16 57.79 20.88
CA ASP A 159 57.94 57.08 21.89
C ASP A 159 57.09 56.28 22.88
N SER A 160 55.76 56.41 22.90
CA SER A 160 54.94 55.65 23.83
C SER A 160 53.53 55.35 23.34
N VAL A 161 52.95 54.28 23.89
CA VAL A 161 51.54 53.94 23.79
C VAL A 161 50.96 54.01 25.19
N SER A 162 50.04 54.93 25.42
CA SER A 162 49.42 55.18 26.73
C SER A 162 47.91 54.95 26.68
N LEU A 163 47.35 54.45 27.77
CA LEU A 163 45.93 54.24 27.99
C LEU A 163 45.45 55.11 29.15
N PHE A 164 44.40 55.88 28.93
CA PHE A 164 43.73 56.68 29.95
C PHE A 164 42.40 56.04 30.33
N SER A 165 42.24 55.72 31.61
CA SER A 165 40.95 55.28 32.18
C SER A 165 40.14 56.50 32.61
N MET A 166 39.08 56.80 31.86
CA MET A 166 38.28 58.04 32.00
C MET A 166 37.24 57.97 33.12
N HIS A 167 36.98 56.77 33.66
CA HIS A 167 36.10 56.57 34.82
C HIS A 167 36.71 57.11 36.13
N ASN A 168 38.04 57.24 36.19
CA ASN A 168 38.72 57.79 37.37
C ASN A 168 38.74 59.32 37.31
N GLN A 169 38.56 60.00 38.44
CA GLN A 169 38.77 61.44 38.56
C GLN A 169 39.92 61.73 39.54
N PRO A 170 41.10 62.20 39.06
CA PRO A 170 41.46 62.46 37.66
C PRO A 170 41.68 61.16 36.84
N PRO A 171 41.59 61.21 35.50
CA PRO A 171 41.81 60.05 34.64
C PRO A 171 43.19 59.42 34.87
N ARG A 172 43.21 58.10 35.08
CA ARG A 172 44.44 57.36 35.38
C ARG A 172 45.14 56.96 34.09
N ARG A 173 46.43 57.33 33.96
CA ARG A 173 47.31 56.90 32.87
C ARG A 173 47.98 55.55 33.18
N GLN A 174 48.08 54.71 32.16
CA GLN A 174 48.90 53.50 32.13
C GLN A 174 49.69 53.47 30.81
N THR A 175 51.01 53.32 30.87
CA THR A 175 51.83 53.14 29.67
C THR A 175 51.86 51.67 29.29
N LEU A 176 51.44 51.35 28.07
CA LEU A 176 51.35 49.99 27.54
C LEU A 176 52.63 49.57 26.79
N ASP A 177 53.27 50.51 26.10
CA ASP A 177 54.57 50.29 25.41
C ASP A 177 55.40 51.58 25.40
N GLN A 178 56.72 51.44 25.36
CA GLN A 178 57.73 52.52 25.28
C GLN A 178 58.23 52.72 23.84
N ILE A 179 57.47 52.25 22.86
CA ILE A 179 57.72 52.46 21.44
C ILE A 179 56.36 52.76 20.82
N GLY A 180 56.21 53.86 20.10
CA GLY A 180 54.95 54.22 19.47
C GLY A 180 55.03 54.23 17.95
N CYS A 181 54.60 55.33 17.33
CA CYS A 181 54.61 55.49 15.87
C CYS A 181 54.72 56.97 15.47
N ASN A 182 55.44 57.24 14.37
CA ASN A 182 55.69 58.59 13.85
C ASN A 182 54.65 59.07 12.82
N PHE A 183 53.88 58.14 12.24
CA PHE A 183 52.95 58.42 11.14
C PHE A 183 51.50 58.17 11.57
N ASN A 184 50.55 58.52 10.71
CA ASN A 184 49.11 58.26 10.87
C ASN A 184 48.76 56.76 10.65
N SER A 185 49.58 55.89 11.20
CA SER A 185 49.48 54.43 11.14
C SER A 185 48.88 53.89 12.43
N VAL A 186 47.81 54.52 12.89
CA VAL A 186 47.06 54.15 14.08
C VAL A 186 45.58 54.04 13.72
N THR A 187 44.94 52.94 14.13
CA THR A 187 43.51 52.72 13.92
C THR A 187 42.93 51.84 15.02
N MET A 188 41.61 51.69 15.08
CA MET A 188 40.91 50.83 16.03
C MET A 188 40.26 49.67 15.28
N SER A 189 40.30 48.46 15.85
CA SER A 189 39.56 47.31 15.33
C SER A 189 38.10 47.32 15.77
N ASP A 190 37.26 46.52 15.11
CA ASP A 190 35.87 46.26 15.52
C ASP A 190 35.78 45.63 16.94
N ARG A 191 36.89 45.06 17.44
CA ARG A 191 37.02 44.50 18.80
C ARG A 191 37.53 45.51 19.82
N LEU A 192 37.63 46.78 19.45
CA LEU A 192 38.13 47.86 20.29
C LEU A 192 39.59 47.64 20.75
N GLU A 193 40.39 47.03 19.88
CA GLU A 193 41.83 46.89 20.03
C GLU A 193 42.51 48.01 19.24
N LEU A 194 43.53 48.64 19.82
CA LEU A 194 44.31 49.66 19.14
C LEU A 194 45.36 49.00 18.25
N ILE A 195 45.40 49.40 16.99
CA ILE A 195 46.32 48.86 15.98
C ILE A 195 47.36 49.92 15.64
N ILE A 196 48.64 49.56 15.74
CA ILE A 196 49.77 50.45 15.43
C ILE A 196 50.67 49.81 14.38
N GLY A 197 50.95 50.56 13.30
CA GLY A 197 51.86 50.15 12.24
C GLY A 197 53.25 50.70 12.45
N ARG A 198 54.23 49.81 12.63
CA ARG A 198 55.66 50.13 12.62
C ARG A 198 56.34 49.50 11.40
N PRO A 199 57.50 49.97 10.92
CA PRO A 199 58.10 49.46 9.67
C PRO A 199 58.26 47.93 9.56
N GLU A 200 58.40 47.24 10.69
CA GLU A 200 58.58 45.79 10.77
C GLU A 200 57.26 44.99 10.91
N ALA A 201 56.26 45.56 11.60
CA ALA A 201 55.04 44.82 11.93
C ALA A 201 53.87 45.74 12.26
N VAL A 202 52.67 45.17 12.29
CA VAL A 202 51.48 45.80 12.84
C VAL A 202 51.16 45.13 14.17
N TYR A 203 51.00 45.94 15.21
CA TYR A 203 50.81 45.52 16.60
C TYR A 203 49.40 45.83 17.07
N PHE A 204 48.79 44.88 17.75
CA PHE A 204 47.50 45.07 18.41
C PHE A 204 47.74 45.33 19.90
N TYR A 205 46.97 46.23 20.48
CA TYR A 205 47.03 46.60 21.88
C TYR A 205 45.67 46.48 22.54
N GLU A 206 45.66 45.83 23.69
CA GLU A 206 44.52 45.70 24.58
C GLU A 206 44.80 46.49 25.87
N VAL A 207 43.86 46.43 26.82
CA VAL A 207 43.97 47.10 28.13
C VAL A 207 45.17 46.60 28.93
N ASP A 208 45.48 45.31 28.79
CA ASP A 208 46.54 44.64 29.55
C ASP A 208 47.92 44.81 28.91
N GLY A 209 48.01 45.36 27.70
CA GLY A 209 49.27 45.63 27.00
C GLY A 209 49.27 45.16 25.55
N ARG A 210 50.46 44.77 25.08
CA ARG A 210 50.70 44.36 23.68
C ARG A 210 50.12 42.97 23.42
N GLY A 211 49.19 42.90 22.47
CA GLY A 211 48.57 41.68 21.95
C GLY A 211 49.31 41.11 20.73
N PRO A 212 48.60 40.42 19.81
CA PRO A 212 49.22 39.77 18.66
C PRO A 212 49.87 40.77 17.71
N CYS A 213 50.89 40.32 16.98
CA CYS A 213 51.56 41.11 15.96
C CYS A 213 51.67 40.38 14.63
N TRP A 214 51.60 41.15 13.55
CA TRP A 214 51.69 40.65 12.19
C TRP A 214 52.88 41.31 11.49
N ALA A 215 53.86 40.51 11.10
CA ALA A 215 55.05 41.01 10.42
C ALA A 215 54.70 41.44 9.00
N PHE A 216 54.91 42.73 8.71
CA PHE A 216 54.75 43.31 7.39
C PHE A 216 55.93 44.23 7.17
N GLU A 217 56.79 43.92 6.21
CA GLU A 217 57.92 44.78 5.87
C GLU A 217 57.44 45.99 5.07
N GLY A 218 57.99 47.15 5.40
CA GLY A 218 57.77 48.39 4.69
C GLY A 218 57.21 49.50 5.58
N GLU A 219 57.41 50.73 5.16
CA GLU A 219 56.99 51.89 5.92
C GLU A 219 55.47 52.09 5.80
N LYS A 220 54.74 51.88 6.90
CA LYS A 220 53.29 52.08 6.93
C LYS A 220 53.00 53.56 7.05
N LYS A 221 52.41 54.14 6.00
CA LYS A 221 51.98 55.54 5.99
C LYS A 221 50.60 55.72 6.60
N PHE A 222 49.68 54.80 6.27
CA PHE A 222 48.32 54.80 6.77
C PHE A 222 47.88 53.40 7.17
N LEU A 223 47.13 53.31 8.27
CA LEU A 223 46.40 52.12 8.67
C LEU A 223 44.91 52.42 8.80
N GLY A 224 44.10 51.41 8.51
CA GLY A 224 42.66 51.47 8.64
C GLY A 224 42.10 50.10 8.95
N TRP A 225 40.87 50.09 9.45
CA TRP A 225 40.14 48.87 9.71
C TRP A 225 38.77 48.97 9.06
N PHE A 226 38.39 47.93 8.32
CA PHE A 226 37.11 47.89 7.66
C PHE A 226 36.55 46.48 7.68
N ARG A 227 35.45 46.25 8.40
CA ARG A 227 34.71 44.97 8.41
C ARG A 227 35.59 43.73 8.65
N GLY A 228 36.54 43.82 9.57
CA GLY A 228 37.49 42.74 9.85
C GLY A 228 38.71 42.65 8.95
N TYR A 229 38.84 43.52 7.94
CA TYR A 229 40.05 43.65 7.13
C TYR A 229 40.97 44.74 7.67
N LEU A 230 42.27 44.44 7.68
CA LEU A 230 43.31 45.43 7.94
C LEU A 230 43.68 46.12 6.63
N LEU A 231 43.54 47.43 6.59
CA LEU A 231 43.90 48.28 5.46
C LEU A 231 45.26 48.90 5.73
N CYS A 232 46.17 48.82 4.76
CA CYS A 232 47.51 49.34 4.93
C CYS A 232 48.03 49.97 3.64
N VAL A 233 48.48 51.22 3.74
CA VAL A 233 49.27 51.87 2.69
C VAL A 233 50.74 51.74 3.06
N ILE A 234 51.46 50.92 2.31
CA ILE A 234 52.88 50.63 2.51
C ILE A 234 53.67 51.35 1.43
N ALA A 235 54.60 52.21 1.85
CA ALA A 235 55.58 52.79 0.96
C ALA A 235 56.71 51.78 0.72
N ASP A 236 56.88 51.38 -0.54
CA ASP A 236 57.99 50.53 -0.92
C ASP A 236 59.26 51.37 -1.08
N GLN A 237 60.20 51.21 -0.15
CA GLN A 237 61.48 51.92 -0.15
C GLN A 237 62.33 51.61 -1.39
N ARG A 238 62.10 50.48 -2.08
CA ARG A 238 62.87 50.10 -3.28
C ARG A 238 62.35 50.74 -4.55
N THR A 239 61.04 50.88 -4.69
CA THR A 239 60.40 51.39 -5.92
C THR A 239 59.89 52.81 -5.80
N GLY A 240 59.81 53.36 -4.59
CA GLY A 240 59.27 54.69 -4.31
C GLY A 240 57.76 54.80 -4.58
N LYS A 241 57.07 53.66 -4.75
CA LYS A 241 55.62 53.60 -5.00
C LYS A 241 54.89 53.17 -3.75
N ASP A 242 53.75 53.81 -3.50
CA ASP A 242 52.86 53.43 -2.41
C ASP A 242 51.96 52.28 -2.88
N THR A 243 51.77 51.26 -2.05
CA THR A 243 50.89 50.14 -2.32
C THR A 243 49.80 50.07 -1.26
N PHE A 244 48.56 50.02 -1.71
CA PHE A 244 47.41 49.81 -0.85
C PHE A 244 47.08 48.32 -0.79
N ASN A 245 47.13 47.75 0.41
CA ASN A 245 46.88 46.35 0.67
C ASN A 245 45.70 46.18 1.63
N VAL A 246 44.82 45.26 1.30
CA VAL A 246 43.70 44.81 2.13
C VAL A 246 44.01 43.40 2.61
N TYR A 247 44.24 43.27 3.91
CA TYR A 247 44.64 42.00 4.53
C TYR A 247 43.45 41.36 5.26
N ASP A 248 43.20 40.10 4.96
CA ASP A 248 42.38 39.20 5.77
C ASP A 248 43.30 38.43 6.72
N LEU A 249 43.41 38.92 7.95
CA LEU A 249 44.27 38.34 8.97
C LEU A 249 43.78 36.95 9.42
N LYS A 250 42.46 36.70 9.41
CA LYS A 250 41.89 35.42 9.84
C LYS A 250 42.26 34.31 8.87
N ASN A 251 42.12 34.56 7.58
CA ASN A 251 42.43 33.59 6.54
C ASN A 251 43.88 33.68 6.02
N ARG A 252 44.69 34.62 6.54
CA ARG A 252 46.09 34.87 6.14
C ARG A 252 46.25 35.15 4.65
N LEU A 253 45.35 35.96 4.09
CA LEU A 253 45.32 36.27 2.64
C LEU A 253 45.41 37.78 2.42
N ILE A 254 45.99 38.16 1.28
CA ILE A 254 45.86 39.50 0.73
C ILE A 254 44.61 39.50 -0.14
N ALA A 255 43.54 40.12 0.37
CA ALA A 255 42.26 40.18 -0.33
C ALA A 255 42.34 41.09 -1.57
N HIS A 256 43.08 42.19 -1.47
CA HIS A 256 43.32 43.12 -2.57
C HIS A 256 44.66 43.82 -2.41
N SER A 257 45.36 44.08 -3.53
CA SER A 257 46.62 44.82 -3.57
C SER A 257 46.62 45.69 -4.82
N LEU A 258 46.85 47.00 -4.63
CA LEU A 258 46.85 47.98 -5.70
C LEU A 258 47.97 49.00 -5.51
N VAL A 259 48.70 49.31 -6.57
CA VAL A 259 49.68 50.41 -6.56
C VAL A 259 48.91 51.74 -6.63
N VAL A 260 49.15 52.61 -5.66
CA VAL A 260 48.49 53.91 -5.52
C VAL A 260 49.51 55.04 -5.59
N LYS A 261 49.02 56.25 -5.86
CA LYS A 261 49.81 57.47 -5.69
C LYS A 261 49.91 57.81 -4.20
N GLU A 262 50.60 58.90 -3.88
CA GLU A 262 50.70 59.38 -2.51
C GLU A 262 49.31 59.69 -1.92
N VAL A 263 48.96 58.95 -0.86
CA VAL A 263 47.67 59.05 -0.18
C VAL A 263 47.73 60.18 0.84
N SER A 264 46.69 61.02 0.86
CA SER A 264 46.50 62.08 1.86
C SER A 264 45.59 61.62 3.00
N HIS A 265 44.50 60.93 2.68
CA HIS A 265 43.53 60.44 3.65
C HIS A 265 42.94 59.09 3.20
N MET A 266 42.63 58.24 4.18
CA MET A 266 41.88 57.00 4.00
C MET A 266 40.62 57.06 4.84
N LEU A 267 39.47 56.85 4.20
CA LEU A 267 38.15 56.92 4.81
C LEU A 267 37.43 55.59 4.61
N CYS A 268 36.67 55.17 5.61
CA CYS A 268 35.92 53.92 5.61
C CYS A 268 34.43 54.22 5.83
N GLU A 269 33.84 54.96 4.89
CA GLU A 269 32.47 55.48 5.01
C GLU A 269 31.54 54.95 3.92
N TRP A 270 30.23 54.96 4.22
CA TRP A 270 29.17 54.49 3.31
C TRP A 270 29.35 53.06 2.80
N GLY A 271 29.98 52.21 3.61
CA GLY A 271 30.26 50.82 3.26
C GLY A 271 31.32 50.65 2.18
N ASN A 272 32.13 51.67 1.89
CA ASN A 272 33.24 51.60 0.94
C ASN A 272 34.54 52.11 1.58
N ILE A 273 35.66 51.70 1.00
CA ILE A 273 36.98 52.24 1.33
C ILE A 273 37.30 53.32 0.31
N ILE A 274 37.56 54.54 0.78
CA ILE A 274 37.86 55.70 -0.07
C ILE A 274 39.27 56.19 0.25
N LEU A 275 40.13 56.21 -0.77
CA LEU A 275 41.47 56.80 -0.69
C LEU A 275 41.46 58.14 -1.42
N ILE A 276 41.91 59.20 -0.74
CA ILE A 276 42.08 60.53 -1.32
C ILE A 276 43.58 60.75 -1.55
N MET A 277 43.97 60.95 -2.80
CA MET A 277 45.36 61.18 -3.18
C MET A 277 45.75 62.66 -3.04
N THR A 278 47.05 62.96 -2.97
CA THR A 278 47.56 64.35 -2.89
C THR A 278 47.24 65.18 -4.14
N ASP A 279 47.05 64.53 -5.30
CA ASP A 279 46.61 65.18 -6.54
C ASP A 279 45.09 65.43 -6.61
N LYS A 280 44.37 65.21 -5.49
CA LYS A 280 42.92 65.33 -5.34
C LYS A 280 42.10 64.28 -6.11
N SER A 281 42.73 63.27 -6.69
CA SER A 281 42.00 62.10 -7.21
C SER A 281 41.53 61.21 -6.07
N THR A 282 40.41 60.51 -6.27
CA THR A 282 39.82 59.62 -5.27
C THR A 282 39.62 58.23 -5.83
N LEU A 283 39.93 57.21 -5.03
CA LEU A 283 39.72 55.81 -5.37
C LEU A 283 38.69 55.23 -4.39
N CYS A 284 37.61 54.65 -4.94
CA CYS A 284 36.58 53.99 -4.16
C CYS A 284 36.64 52.48 -4.39
N ILE A 285 36.75 51.72 -3.29
CA ILE A 285 36.84 50.27 -3.28
C ILE A 285 35.64 49.73 -2.51
N GLY A 286 34.77 49.02 -3.24
CA GLY A 286 33.59 48.35 -2.67
C GLY A 286 33.83 46.85 -2.47
N GLU A 287 33.25 46.31 -1.40
CA GLU A 287 33.27 44.88 -1.14
C GLU A 287 32.31 44.13 -2.09
N LYS A 288 32.79 43.04 -2.71
CA LYS A 288 31.94 42.18 -3.54
C LYS A 288 30.96 41.37 -2.70
N ASP A 289 29.85 40.99 -3.31
CA ASP A 289 28.85 40.08 -2.74
C ASP A 289 29.43 38.68 -2.46
N MET A 290 28.72 37.92 -1.62
CA MET A 290 29.18 36.61 -1.13
C MET A 290 29.28 35.56 -2.25
N GLU A 291 28.33 35.53 -3.19
CA GLU A 291 28.33 34.57 -4.30
C GLU A 291 29.55 34.80 -5.21
N SER A 292 29.81 36.06 -5.59
CA SER A 292 31.00 36.44 -6.36
C SER A 292 32.29 36.05 -5.64
N LYS A 293 32.37 36.20 -4.31
CA LYS A 293 33.54 35.78 -3.53
C LYS A 293 33.74 34.27 -3.57
N LEU A 294 32.68 33.50 -3.34
CA LEU A 294 32.73 32.04 -3.39
C LEU A 294 33.14 31.54 -4.77
N ASP A 295 32.58 32.09 -5.84
CA ASP A 295 32.94 31.73 -7.22
C ASP A 295 34.41 32.02 -7.55
N MET A 296 34.95 33.15 -7.07
CA MET A 296 36.37 33.45 -7.22
C MET A 296 37.25 32.45 -6.44
N LEU A 297 36.84 32.04 -5.24
CA LEU A 297 37.56 31.05 -4.43
C LEU A 297 37.50 29.65 -5.06
N PHE A 298 36.34 29.24 -5.60
CA PHE A 298 36.17 27.98 -6.30
C PHE A 298 37.04 27.91 -7.56
N LYS A 299 37.07 28.98 -8.37
CA LYS A 299 37.96 29.05 -9.56
C LYS A 299 39.45 28.91 -9.21
N LYS A 300 39.85 29.34 -8.01
CA LYS A 300 41.22 29.24 -7.50
C LYS A 300 41.48 27.98 -6.67
N ASN A 301 40.49 27.09 -6.52
CA ASN A 301 40.54 25.88 -5.69
C ASN A 301 40.82 26.15 -4.19
N LEU A 302 40.46 27.33 -3.67
CA LEU A 302 40.68 27.72 -2.26
C LEU A 302 39.45 27.39 -1.40
N TYR A 303 39.11 26.11 -1.31
CA TYR A 303 37.90 25.64 -0.64
C TYR A 303 37.92 25.79 0.88
N THR A 304 39.08 25.64 1.53
CA THR A 304 39.22 25.83 2.99
C THR A 304 38.92 27.27 3.40
N VAL A 305 39.36 28.24 2.60
CA VAL A 305 39.05 29.66 2.77
C VAL A 305 37.57 29.92 2.53
N ALA A 306 36.97 29.26 1.53
CA ALA A 306 35.53 29.37 1.27
C ALA A 306 34.69 28.87 2.46
N ILE A 307 35.09 27.76 3.09
CA ILE A 307 34.42 27.24 4.30
C ILE A 307 34.53 28.24 5.45
N ASN A 308 35.73 28.76 5.73
CA ASN A 308 35.93 29.76 6.77
C ASN A 308 35.11 31.04 6.52
N LEU A 309 35.02 31.47 5.26
CA LEU A 309 34.22 32.64 4.88
C LEU A 309 32.74 32.43 5.21
N VAL A 310 32.18 31.29 4.81
CA VAL A 310 30.76 30.94 5.04
C VAL A 310 30.46 30.81 6.54
N GLN A 311 31.36 30.16 7.30
CA GLN A 311 31.24 30.04 8.75
C GLN A 311 31.34 31.40 9.46
N SER A 312 32.25 32.26 9.01
CA SER A 312 32.47 33.58 9.63
C SER A 312 31.32 34.57 9.42
N GLN A 313 30.60 34.45 8.30
CA GLN A 313 29.49 35.33 7.94
C GLN A 313 28.13 34.77 8.39
N GLN A 314 28.11 33.68 9.17
CA GLN A 314 26.88 32.99 9.62
C GLN A 314 25.91 32.72 8.46
N ALA A 315 26.46 32.27 7.33
CA ALA A 315 25.62 31.92 6.20
C ALA A 315 24.80 30.66 6.47
N ASP A 316 23.71 30.52 5.72
CA ASP A 316 22.76 29.43 5.88
C ASP A 316 23.45 28.04 5.82
N ALA A 317 22.94 27.09 6.60
CA ALA A 317 23.45 25.74 6.65
C ALA A 317 23.38 25.06 5.27
N ALA A 318 22.41 25.43 4.44
CA ALA A 318 22.33 25.00 3.04
C ALA A 318 23.49 25.52 2.18
N ALA A 319 23.85 26.80 2.30
CA ALA A 319 24.99 27.38 1.58
C ALA A 319 26.32 26.74 2.02
N THR A 320 26.46 26.46 3.32
CA THR A 320 27.60 25.71 3.87
C THR A 320 27.69 24.30 3.29
N ALA A 321 26.56 23.60 3.23
CA ALA A 321 26.50 22.26 2.65
C ALA A 321 26.85 22.27 1.15
N GLU A 322 26.50 23.31 0.39
CA GLU A 322 26.88 23.42 -1.01
C GLU A 322 28.39 23.62 -1.19
N VAL A 323 29.02 24.45 -0.36
CA VAL A 323 30.48 24.65 -0.37
C VAL A 323 31.20 23.35 -0.04
N LEU A 324 30.74 22.63 0.99
CA LEU A 324 31.28 21.32 1.39
C LEU A 324 31.07 20.26 0.30
N ARG A 325 29.92 20.28 -0.40
CA ARG A 325 29.67 19.41 -1.56
C ARG A 325 30.67 19.68 -2.68
N LYS A 326 30.86 20.95 -3.08
CA LYS A 326 31.83 21.34 -4.11
C LYS A 326 33.27 20.98 -3.71
N TYR A 327 33.60 21.09 -2.42
CA TYR A 327 34.90 20.66 -1.90
C TYR A 327 35.08 19.15 -1.92
N GLY A 328 34.06 18.39 -1.49
CA GLY A 328 34.03 16.93 -1.58
C GLY A 328 34.15 16.44 -3.02
N ASP A 329 33.49 17.09 -3.99
CA ASP A 329 33.58 16.76 -5.41
C ASP A 329 34.99 16.97 -5.97
N HIS A 330 35.67 18.03 -5.54
CA HIS A 330 37.07 18.31 -5.91
C HIS A 330 38.03 17.26 -5.32
N LEU A 331 37.87 16.93 -4.04
CA LEU A 331 38.66 15.89 -3.37
C LEU A 331 38.43 14.51 -4.01
N TYR A 332 37.18 14.19 -4.32
CA TYR A 332 36.81 12.97 -5.04
C TYR A 332 37.49 12.88 -6.41
N SER A 333 37.54 13.99 -7.14
CA SER A 333 38.24 14.08 -8.44
C SER A 333 39.75 13.93 -8.31
N LYS A 334 40.32 14.32 -7.17
CA LYS A 334 41.73 14.11 -6.80
C LYS A 334 42.04 12.69 -6.31
N GLN A 335 41.04 11.81 -6.22
CA GLN A 335 41.14 10.45 -5.66
C GLN A 335 41.41 10.40 -4.14
N ASP A 336 41.18 11.50 -3.43
CA ASP A 336 41.25 11.55 -1.98
C ASP A 336 39.85 11.26 -1.40
N TYR A 337 39.52 9.97 -1.34
CA TYR A 337 38.16 9.52 -1.05
C TYR A 337 37.76 9.62 0.42
N ASP A 338 38.72 9.52 1.33
CA ASP A 338 38.46 9.51 2.77
C ASP A 338 38.15 10.93 3.25
N GLU A 339 38.98 11.90 2.85
CA GLU A 339 38.72 13.32 3.11
C GLU A 339 37.47 13.80 2.38
N ALA A 340 37.24 13.37 1.13
CA ALA A 340 35.99 13.67 0.43
C ALA A 340 34.77 13.16 1.22
N MET A 341 34.85 11.95 1.79
CA MET A 341 33.76 11.38 2.57
C MET A 341 33.52 12.15 3.88
N ALA A 342 34.58 12.59 4.57
CA ALA A 342 34.45 13.44 5.77
C ALA A 342 33.67 14.74 5.46
N GLN A 343 33.90 15.34 4.29
CA GLN A 343 33.12 16.50 3.84
C GLN A 343 31.67 16.13 3.55
N TYR A 344 31.39 15.03 2.84
CA TYR A 344 30.02 14.59 2.57
C TYR A 344 29.24 14.23 3.84
N ILE A 345 29.86 13.62 4.85
CA ILE A 345 29.24 13.33 6.15
C ILE A 345 28.77 14.62 6.84
N SER A 346 29.56 15.69 6.70
CA SER A 346 29.22 17.02 7.24
C SER A 346 28.02 17.66 6.52
N THR A 347 27.69 17.22 5.30
CA THR A 347 26.51 17.70 4.54
C THR A 347 25.21 16.95 4.83
N ILE A 348 25.24 15.90 5.66
CA ILE A 348 24.04 15.11 6.02
C ILE A 348 23.00 16.01 6.69
N GLY A 349 21.80 16.06 6.11
CA GLY A 349 20.66 16.89 6.53
C GLY A 349 20.26 17.93 5.48
N HIS A 350 21.18 18.32 4.60
CA HIS A 350 20.94 19.30 3.54
C HIS A 350 21.18 18.74 2.13
N LEU A 351 22.15 17.83 1.98
CA LEU A 351 22.40 17.13 0.72
C LEU A 351 21.63 15.80 0.69
N GLU A 352 21.05 15.48 -0.46
CA GLU A 352 20.36 14.21 -0.68
C GLU A 352 21.35 13.03 -0.63
N PRO A 353 21.11 12.00 0.22
CA PRO A 353 22.01 10.85 0.36
C PRO A 353 22.26 10.10 -0.97
N SER A 354 21.28 10.07 -1.87
CA SER A 354 21.37 9.46 -3.20
C SER A 354 22.59 9.94 -4.00
N TYR A 355 22.93 11.23 -3.88
CA TYR A 355 24.07 11.84 -4.58
C TYR A 355 25.40 11.21 -4.16
N VAL A 356 25.59 11.03 -2.85
CA VAL A 356 26.82 10.46 -2.29
C VAL A 356 26.85 8.96 -2.54
N ILE A 357 25.74 8.25 -2.31
CA ILE A 357 25.65 6.80 -2.51
C ILE A 357 26.01 6.43 -3.95
N GLN A 358 25.47 7.14 -4.95
CA GLN A 358 25.80 6.87 -6.36
C GLN A 358 27.28 6.98 -6.68
N LYS A 359 28.02 7.89 -6.02
CA LYS A 359 29.47 8.06 -6.22
C LYS A 359 30.31 6.96 -5.58
N PHE A 360 29.83 6.35 -4.48
CA PHE A 360 30.60 5.39 -3.68
C PHE A 360 30.07 3.95 -3.76
N LEU A 361 29.23 3.62 -4.74
CA LEU A 361 28.71 2.25 -4.98
C LEU A 361 29.77 1.22 -5.43
N ASP A 362 30.97 1.66 -5.79
CA ASP A 362 32.07 0.77 -6.20
C ASP A 362 32.48 -0.19 -5.07
N ALA A 363 32.67 -1.46 -5.40
CA ALA A 363 33.06 -2.52 -4.46
C ALA A 363 34.41 -2.24 -3.77
N GLN A 364 35.29 -1.45 -4.38
CA GLN A 364 36.56 -1.06 -3.74
C GLN A 364 36.37 -0.05 -2.60
N ARG A 365 35.22 0.61 -2.51
CA ARG A 365 34.96 1.75 -1.62
C ARG A 365 33.83 1.50 -0.62
N ILE A 366 33.51 0.23 -0.39
CA ILE A 366 32.44 -0.19 0.51
C ILE A 366 32.67 0.38 1.93
N TYR A 367 33.92 0.52 2.39
CA TYR A 367 34.22 1.12 3.69
C TYR A 367 33.74 2.57 3.81
N ASN A 368 33.98 3.39 2.80
CA ASN A 368 33.59 4.81 2.81
C ASN A 368 32.07 4.96 2.71
N LEU A 369 31.43 4.13 1.87
CA LEU A 369 29.97 4.06 1.81
C LEU A 369 29.36 3.61 3.15
N THR A 370 29.97 2.61 3.80
CA THR A 370 29.53 2.11 5.11
C THR A 370 29.62 3.21 6.16
N SER A 371 30.73 3.94 6.23
CA SER A 371 30.89 5.06 7.18
C SER A 371 29.85 6.15 6.96
N TYR A 372 29.53 6.49 5.71
CA TYR A 372 28.47 7.44 5.38
C TYR A 372 27.09 6.96 5.87
N LEU A 373 26.74 5.71 5.57
CA LEU A 373 25.46 5.11 5.95
C LEU A 373 25.33 4.94 7.47
N GLU A 374 26.42 4.60 8.18
CA GLU A 374 26.48 4.58 9.65
C GLU A 374 26.15 5.97 10.22
N LYS A 375 26.83 7.03 9.73
CA LYS A 375 26.57 8.41 10.17
C LYS A 375 25.19 8.92 9.81
N LEU A 376 24.64 8.48 8.67
CA LEU A 376 23.26 8.77 8.28
C LEU A 376 22.25 8.13 9.25
N HIS A 377 22.53 6.90 9.70
CA HIS A 377 21.70 6.17 10.66
C HIS A 377 21.81 6.75 12.08
N GLU A 378 23.01 7.13 12.54
CA GLU A 378 23.22 7.82 13.82
C GLU A 378 22.42 9.13 13.92
N LYS A 379 22.29 9.86 12.80
CA LYS A 379 21.50 11.09 12.71
C LYS A 379 19.99 10.87 12.54
N GLY A 380 19.53 9.62 12.41
CA GLY A 380 18.11 9.28 12.27
C GLY A 380 17.48 9.67 10.92
N LEU A 381 18.29 9.98 9.90
CA LEU A 381 17.83 10.40 8.56
C LEU A 381 17.90 9.25 7.53
N ALA A 382 18.12 8.02 7.99
CA ALA A 382 18.19 6.84 7.13
C ALA A 382 16.79 6.33 6.76
N SER A 383 16.57 6.04 5.48
CA SER A 383 15.37 5.36 4.99
C SER A 383 15.52 3.83 5.12
N LYS A 384 14.41 3.09 4.95
CA LYS A 384 14.42 1.61 4.94
C LYS A 384 15.38 1.05 3.86
N ASP A 385 15.51 1.74 2.73
CA ASP A 385 16.44 1.37 1.64
C ASP A 385 17.91 1.61 2.04
N HIS A 386 18.21 2.73 2.70
CA HIS A 386 19.56 3.02 3.20
C HIS A 386 19.99 2.00 4.25
N THR A 387 19.08 1.61 5.15
CA THR A 387 19.31 0.58 6.16
C THR A 387 19.57 -0.79 5.53
N THR A 388 18.87 -1.11 4.44
CA THR A 388 19.06 -2.37 3.69
C THR A 388 20.39 -2.36 2.93
N LEU A 389 20.78 -1.22 2.36
CA LEU A 389 22.09 -1.06 1.73
C LEU A 389 23.24 -1.19 2.74
N LEU A 390 23.08 -0.66 3.95
CA LEU A 390 24.03 -0.81 5.04
C LEU A 390 24.19 -2.30 5.43
N LEU A 391 23.08 -3.04 5.52
CA LEU A 391 23.11 -4.48 5.76
C LEU A 391 23.86 -5.25 4.65
N ASN A 392 23.64 -4.88 3.39
CA ASN A 392 24.38 -5.42 2.25
C ASN A 392 25.88 -5.12 2.34
N CYS A 393 26.25 -3.93 2.84
CA CYS A 393 27.65 -3.58 3.06
C CYS A 393 28.27 -4.44 4.17
N TYR A 394 27.61 -4.60 5.33
CA TYR A 394 28.13 -5.45 6.42
C TYR A 394 28.33 -6.91 6.01
N THR A 395 27.36 -7.48 5.29
CA THR A 395 27.46 -8.87 4.81
C THR A 395 28.59 -9.05 3.81
N LYS A 396 28.84 -8.08 2.92
CA LYS A 396 29.99 -8.09 1.99
C LYS A 396 31.33 -7.89 2.69
N LEU A 397 31.39 -7.02 3.70
CA LEU A 397 32.60 -6.78 4.50
C LEU A 397 32.92 -7.92 5.48
N LYS A 398 31.98 -8.87 5.68
CA LYS A 398 32.07 -9.96 6.66
C LYS A 398 32.28 -9.47 8.10
N ASP A 399 31.77 -8.28 8.41
CA ASP A 399 31.82 -7.72 9.75
C ASP A 399 30.66 -8.29 10.59
N VAL A 400 30.91 -9.45 11.21
CA VAL A 400 29.90 -10.22 11.96
C VAL A 400 29.53 -9.52 13.28
N GLU A 401 30.44 -8.75 13.87
CA GLU A 401 30.21 -8.05 15.13
C GLU A 401 29.23 -6.89 14.93
N LYS A 402 29.50 -6.01 13.94
CA LYS A 402 28.58 -4.92 13.62
C LYS A 402 27.23 -5.43 13.13
N LEU A 403 27.21 -6.50 12.33
CA LEU A 403 25.97 -7.15 11.89
C LEU A 403 25.15 -7.69 13.08
N ASN A 404 25.82 -8.33 14.05
CA ASN A 404 25.17 -8.80 15.28
C ASN A 404 24.59 -7.63 16.08
N VAL A 405 25.37 -6.57 16.32
CA VAL A 405 24.88 -5.38 17.03
C VAL A 405 23.69 -4.77 16.30
N PHE A 406 23.75 -4.68 14.99
CA PHE A 406 22.68 -4.08 14.18
C PHE A 406 21.37 -4.89 14.17
N ILE A 407 21.45 -6.22 14.14
CA ILE A 407 20.28 -7.10 14.13
C ILE A 407 19.73 -7.33 15.55
N LYS A 408 20.61 -7.44 16.54
CA LYS A 408 20.26 -7.78 17.93
C LYS A 408 20.06 -6.57 18.83
N SER A 409 20.41 -5.35 18.42
CA SER A 409 20.16 -4.15 19.23
C SER A 409 18.66 -4.05 19.56
N GLU A 410 18.40 -3.95 20.85
CA GLU A 410 17.07 -3.82 21.42
C GLU A 410 16.61 -2.35 21.35
N ASP A 411 16.29 -1.86 20.15
CA ASP A 411 15.50 -0.64 20.05
C ASP A 411 14.02 -1.03 20.01
N GLY A 412 13.43 -1.03 21.21
CA GLY A 412 12.01 -1.25 21.43
C GLY A 412 11.16 -0.15 20.82
N ALA A 413 10.66 -0.36 19.60
CA ALA A 413 9.43 0.24 19.08
C ALA A 413 9.12 -0.38 17.72
N GLY A 414 8.25 -1.40 17.70
CA GLY A 414 7.25 -1.74 16.66
C GLY A 414 7.58 -1.80 15.15
N GLU A 415 8.67 -1.24 14.64
CA GLU A 415 9.05 -1.22 13.22
C GLU A 415 10.49 -1.67 13.06
N HIS A 416 10.69 -2.70 12.24
CA HIS A 416 12.02 -3.03 11.73
C HIS A 416 12.52 -1.84 10.90
N LYS A 417 13.67 -1.26 11.27
CA LYS A 417 14.30 -0.13 10.55
C LYS A 417 14.76 -0.49 9.13
N PHE A 418 14.67 -1.77 8.74
CA PHE A 418 15.06 -2.33 7.45
C PHE A 418 13.96 -3.19 6.86
N ASP A 419 14.03 -3.44 5.55
CA ASP A 419 13.18 -4.41 4.89
C ASP A 419 13.55 -5.83 5.33
N VAL A 420 12.64 -6.44 6.10
CA VAL A 420 12.78 -7.79 6.67
C VAL A 420 12.99 -8.84 5.58
N GLU A 421 12.30 -8.73 4.45
CA GLU A 421 12.34 -9.75 3.40
C GLU A 421 13.67 -9.72 2.65
N THR A 422 14.11 -8.51 2.27
CA THR A 422 15.45 -8.33 1.68
C THR A 422 16.55 -8.72 2.67
N ALA A 423 16.42 -8.39 3.95
CA ALA A 423 17.39 -8.76 4.97
C ALA A 423 17.55 -10.28 5.12
N ILE A 424 16.44 -11.03 5.15
CA ILE A 424 16.45 -12.49 5.19
C ILE A 424 17.11 -13.06 3.94
N ARG A 425 16.74 -12.56 2.76
CA ARG A 425 17.29 -13.02 1.48
C ARG A 425 18.81 -12.81 1.39
N VAL A 426 19.28 -11.64 1.80
CA VAL A 426 20.71 -11.27 1.78
C VAL A 426 21.50 -12.12 2.78
N CYS A 427 20.99 -12.27 4.00
CA CYS A 427 21.63 -13.11 5.02
C CYS A 427 21.70 -14.58 4.56
N ARG A 428 20.63 -15.11 3.94
CA ARG A 428 20.60 -16.47 3.38
C ARG A 428 21.60 -16.63 2.23
N ALA A 429 21.68 -15.67 1.31
CA ALA A 429 22.63 -15.70 0.18
C ALA A 429 24.10 -15.60 0.63
N ALA A 430 24.35 -14.93 1.76
CA ALA A 430 25.67 -14.81 2.36
C ALA A 430 26.01 -15.92 3.39
N ASN A 431 25.19 -16.98 3.48
CA ASN A 431 25.31 -18.11 4.40
C ASN A 431 25.20 -17.77 5.91
N TYR A 432 24.63 -16.61 6.26
CA TYR A 432 24.31 -16.24 7.64
C TYR A 432 22.90 -16.73 8.03
N HIS A 433 22.68 -18.04 7.99
CA HIS A 433 21.37 -18.66 8.22
C HIS A 433 20.82 -18.39 9.63
N GLU A 434 21.66 -18.34 10.66
CA GLU A 434 21.24 -18.05 12.04
C GLU A 434 20.72 -16.62 12.21
N HIS A 435 21.38 -15.64 11.57
CA HIS A 435 20.94 -14.24 11.57
C HIS A 435 19.63 -14.07 10.81
N ALA A 436 19.51 -14.73 9.65
CA ALA A 436 18.27 -14.75 8.86
C ALA A 436 17.10 -15.36 9.66
N MET A 437 17.37 -16.47 10.37
CA MET A 437 16.42 -17.14 11.25
C MET A 437 15.99 -16.23 12.42
N TYR A 438 16.92 -15.52 13.05
CA TYR A 438 16.62 -14.58 14.13
C TYR A 438 15.72 -13.43 13.65
N VAL A 439 16.05 -12.83 12.50
CA VAL A 439 15.24 -11.76 11.88
C VAL A 439 13.83 -12.25 11.55
N ALA A 440 13.71 -13.43 10.93
CA ALA A 440 12.41 -14.01 10.57
C ALA A 440 11.53 -14.28 11.81
N LYS A 441 12.12 -14.81 12.89
CA LYS A 441 11.42 -15.07 14.15
C LYS A 441 10.94 -13.79 14.83
N LYS A 442 11.79 -12.76 14.87
CA LYS A 442 11.47 -11.47 15.50
C LYS A 442 10.39 -10.71 14.72
N ALA A 443 10.37 -10.83 13.40
CA ALA A 443 9.40 -10.18 12.52
C ALA A 443 8.04 -10.90 12.40
N GLY A 444 7.86 -12.04 13.09
CA GLY A 444 6.64 -12.85 12.98
C GLY A 444 6.42 -13.44 11.58
N ARG A 445 7.47 -13.56 10.75
CA ARG A 445 7.39 -14.17 9.41
C ARG A 445 7.63 -15.67 9.53
N HIS A 446 6.61 -16.39 10.00
CA HIS A 446 6.67 -17.81 10.31
C HIS A 446 7.02 -18.70 9.11
N GLU A 447 6.48 -18.38 7.92
CA GLU A 447 6.74 -19.09 6.66
C GLU A 447 8.23 -19.08 6.31
N LEU A 448 8.86 -17.90 6.30
CA LEU A 448 10.28 -17.75 5.97
C LEU A 448 11.18 -18.38 7.04
N TYR A 449 10.80 -18.30 8.32
CA TYR A 449 11.52 -18.96 9.40
C TYR A 449 11.54 -20.49 9.22
N LEU A 450 10.39 -21.08 8.93
CA LEU A 450 10.26 -22.52 8.69
C LEU A 450 10.98 -22.95 7.42
N LYS A 451 10.93 -22.14 6.35
CA LYS A 451 11.68 -22.39 5.12
C LYS A 451 13.18 -22.52 5.37
N ILE A 452 13.76 -21.61 6.14
CA ILE A 452 15.19 -21.65 6.51
C ILE A 452 15.50 -22.90 7.34
N LEU A 453 14.64 -23.25 8.30
CA LEU A 453 14.84 -24.43 9.15
C LEU A 453 14.74 -25.76 8.38
N LEU A 454 13.83 -25.85 7.41
CA LEU A 454 13.53 -27.07 6.68
C LEU A 454 14.42 -27.28 5.46
N GLU A 455 14.66 -26.24 4.67
CA GLU A 455 15.45 -26.32 3.43
C GLU A 455 16.96 -26.13 3.68
N ASP A 456 17.36 -25.15 4.50
CA ASP A 456 18.78 -24.81 4.66
C ASP A 456 19.44 -25.54 5.84
N LEU A 457 18.75 -25.63 6.99
CA LEU A 457 19.34 -26.15 8.23
C LEU A 457 18.99 -27.63 8.51
N GLY A 458 17.96 -28.19 7.86
CA GLY A 458 17.51 -29.57 8.06
C GLY A 458 17.04 -29.89 9.50
N ARG A 459 16.65 -28.88 10.29
CA ARG A 459 16.28 -29.01 11.71
C ARG A 459 14.78 -29.30 11.86
N TYR A 460 14.32 -30.44 11.33
CA TYR A 460 12.89 -30.82 11.30
C TYR A 460 12.23 -30.90 12.69
N GLY A 461 12.98 -31.25 13.73
CA GLY A 461 12.46 -31.33 15.11
C GLY A 461 12.05 -29.99 15.68
N GLU A 462 12.87 -28.96 15.47
CA GLU A 462 12.59 -27.60 15.92
C GLU A 462 11.52 -26.93 15.07
N ALA A 463 11.46 -27.24 13.77
CA ALA A 463 10.36 -26.81 12.91
C ALA A 463 9.01 -27.33 13.44
N LEU A 464 8.91 -28.62 13.81
CA LEU A 464 7.68 -29.19 14.37
C LEU A 464 7.31 -28.61 15.74
N GLN A 465 8.30 -28.34 16.60
CA GLN A 465 8.08 -27.69 17.89
C GLN A 465 7.61 -26.24 17.70
N TYR A 466 8.16 -25.54 16.71
CA TYR A 466 7.74 -24.19 16.35
C TYR A 466 6.32 -24.18 15.79
N ILE A 467 5.98 -25.05 14.83
CA ILE A 467 4.62 -25.21 14.29
C ILE A 467 3.62 -25.50 15.41
N SER A 468 4.01 -26.34 16.38
CA SER A 468 3.16 -26.65 17.55
C SER A 468 2.91 -25.45 18.46
N SER A 469 3.75 -24.41 18.40
CA SER A 469 3.60 -23.17 19.18
C SER A 469 2.86 -22.06 18.45
N LEU A 470 2.54 -22.25 17.16
CA LEU A 470 1.80 -21.28 16.35
C LEU A 470 0.29 -21.39 16.59
N GLU A 471 -0.43 -20.32 16.26
CA GLU A 471 -1.89 -20.34 16.22
C GLU A 471 -2.40 -21.38 15.19
N PRO A 472 -3.51 -22.09 15.45
CA PRO A 472 -4.00 -23.17 14.58
C PRO A 472 -4.19 -22.76 13.12
N SER A 473 -4.58 -21.51 12.85
CA SER A 473 -4.75 -20.96 11.49
C SER A 473 -3.42 -20.91 10.73
N GLN A 474 -2.36 -20.41 11.35
CA GLN A 474 -1.01 -20.30 10.77
C GLN A 474 -0.31 -21.65 10.69
N ALA A 475 -0.53 -22.51 11.69
CA ALA A 475 -0.05 -23.89 11.67
C ALA A 475 -0.68 -24.68 10.50
N GLY A 476 -1.97 -24.49 10.21
CA GLY A 476 -2.63 -25.13 9.07
C GLY A 476 -2.02 -24.76 7.71
N VAL A 477 -1.81 -23.46 7.46
CA VAL A 477 -1.20 -22.97 6.20
C VAL A 477 0.23 -23.50 6.04
N THR A 478 1.04 -23.41 7.09
CA THR A 478 2.44 -23.87 7.04
C THR A 478 2.56 -25.38 6.86
N VAL A 479 1.69 -26.17 7.49
CA VAL A 479 1.66 -27.63 7.29
C VAL A 479 1.18 -27.99 5.88
N LYS A 480 0.30 -27.19 5.25
CA LYS A 480 -0.09 -27.39 3.85
C LYS A 480 1.08 -27.22 2.88
N GLU A 481 1.94 -26.25 3.11
CA GLU A 481 3.12 -25.98 2.26
C GLU A 481 4.27 -26.96 2.52
N TYR A 482 4.62 -27.18 3.78
CA TYR A 482 5.82 -27.92 4.16
C TYR A 482 5.55 -29.35 4.65
N GLY A 483 4.27 -29.75 4.76
CA GLY A 483 3.87 -31.04 5.29
C GLY A 483 4.47 -32.21 4.54
N LYS A 484 4.67 -32.09 3.21
CA LYS A 484 5.25 -33.16 2.38
C LYS A 484 6.64 -33.57 2.90
N ILE A 485 7.48 -32.57 3.18
CA ILE A 485 8.85 -32.75 3.71
C ILE A 485 8.80 -33.29 5.14
N LEU A 486 7.86 -32.79 5.95
CA LEU A 486 7.69 -33.20 7.34
C LEU A 486 7.23 -34.66 7.47
N ILE A 487 6.35 -35.12 6.57
CA ILE A 487 5.87 -36.51 6.54
C ILE A 487 6.96 -37.46 6.03
N GLU A 488 7.76 -37.04 5.06
CA GLU A 488 8.88 -37.84 4.56
C GLU A 488 9.91 -38.16 5.67
N HIS A 489 10.22 -37.19 6.53
CA HIS A 489 11.22 -37.38 7.59
C HIS A 489 10.64 -37.79 8.96
N LYS A 490 9.48 -37.25 9.37
CA LYS A 490 8.86 -37.48 10.70
C LYS A 490 7.33 -37.61 10.62
N PRO A 491 6.80 -38.74 10.09
CA PRO A 491 5.36 -38.93 9.87
C PRO A 491 4.55 -38.93 11.17
N VAL A 492 5.01 -39.64 12.21
CA VAL A 492 4.26 -39.81 13.47
C VAL A 492 3.96 -38.47 14.16
N LYS A 493 4.99 -37.62 14.32
CA LYS A 493 4.83 -36.31 14.97
C LYS A 493 4.03 -35.33 14.10
N THR A 494 4.09 -35.47 12.78
CA THR A 494 3.34 -34.63 11.86
C THR A 494 1.85 -34.98 11.87
N ILE A 495 1.52 -36.28 11.92
CA ILE A 495 0.14 -36.78 12.09
C ILE A 495 -0.43 -36.31 13.43
N GLU A 496 0.36 -36.32 14.51
CA GLU A 496 -0.08 -35.81 15.82
C GLU A 496 -0.46 -34.32 15.79
N ILE A 497 0.31 -33.49 15.06
CA ILE A 497 0.00 -32.07 14.87
C ILE A 497 -1.24 -31.90 13.98
N LEU A 498 -1.35 -32.64 12.87
CA LEU A 498 -2.54 -32.62 12.01
C LEU A 498 -3.81 -33.01 12.77
N MET A 499 -3.72 -34.04 13.61
CA MET A 499 -4.81 -34.44 14.50
C MET A 499 -5.18 -33.30 15.45
N ARG A 500 -4.22 -32.59 16.05
CA ARG A 500 -4.50 -31.42 16.92
C ARG A 500 -5.10 -30.22 16.16
N LEU A 501 -4.80 -30.07 14.87
CA LEU A 501 -5.38 -29.00 14.04
C LEU A 501 -6.81 -29.34 13.60
N CYS A 502 -7.11 -30.63 13.39
CA CYS A 502 -8.42 -31.10 12.96
C CYS A 502 -9.34 -31.55 14.12
N THR A 503 -8.82 -31.70 15.35
CA THR A 503 -9.58 -32.08 16.55
C THR A 503 -9.30 -31.09 17.68
N GLU A 504 -10.32 -30.61 18.39
CA GLU A 504 -10.19 -29.65 19.50
C GLU A 504 -9.54 -30.28 20.76
N ASP A 505 -8.31 -30.79 20.66
CA ASP A 505 -7.51 -31.16 21.83
C ASP A 505 -6.59 -29.98 22.20
N GLY A 506 -7.19 -28.96 22.82
CA GLY A 506 -6.49 -27.93 23.56
C GLY A 506 -6.98 -27.92 25.01
N GLU A 507 -6.11 -28.32 25.95
CA GLU A 507 -6.29 -28.07 27.38
C GLU A 507 -6.54 -26.57 27.61
N SER A 508 -7.81 -26.16 27.64
CA SER A 508 -8.22 -24.80 28.00
C SER A 508 -8.72 -24.83 29.43
N THR A 509 -7.79 -24.73 30.37
CA THR A 509 -8.09 -24.24 31.71
C THR A 509 -8.75 -22.86 31.60
N ASN A 510 -10.02 -22.81 32.00
CA ASN A 510 -10.83 -21.63 32.31
C ASN A 510 -11.08 -20.63 31.17
N ARG A 511 -12.28 -20.72 30.57
CA ARG A 511 -13.23 -19.60 30.46
C ARG A 511 -14.57 -20.10 29.91
N GLU A 512 -15.50 -20.35 30.83
CA GLU A 512 -16.92 -20.41 30.53
C GLU A 512 -17.39 -19.07 29.95
N SER A 513 -18.32 -19.14 28.99
CA SER A 513 -19.10 -18.05 28.37
C SER A 513 -18.62 -17.59 27.00
N SER A 514 -18.92 -18.37 25.95
CA SER A 514 -19.43 -17.94 24.61
C SER A 514 -19.18 -18.98 23.50
N SER A 515 -19.57 -20.24 23.71
CA SER A 515 -19.31 -21.36 22.78
C SER A 515 -20.50 -21.67 21.87
N SER A 516 -20.75 -20.83 20.86
CA SER A 516 -21.70 -21.15 19.77
C SER A 516 -21.23 -20.72 18.38
N THR A 517 -20.18 -19.90 18.26
CA THR A 517 -19.74 -19.31 16.98
C THR A 517 -18.39 -19.82 16.48
N TYR A 518 -17.68 -20.66 17.24
CA TYR A 518 -16.31 -21.11 16.92
C TYR A 518 -16.21 -22.48 16.23
N LEU A 519 -17.30 -23.26 16.14
CA LEU A 519 -17.31 -24.58 15.50
C LEU A 519 -17.06 -24.55 13.98
N THR A 520 -17.01 -23.37 13.36
CA THR A 520 -17.03 -23.18 11.89
C THR A 520 -15.66 -22.96 11.22
N MET A 521 -14.54 -23.06 11.93
CA MET A 521 -13.21 -22.64 11.40
C MET A 521 -12.09 -23.71 11.50
N LEU A 522 -12.38 -24.94 11.92
CA LEU A 522 -11.35 -25.99 11.92
C LEU A 522 -11.07 -26.45 10.47
N PRO A 523 -9.79 -26.56 10.06
CA PRO A 523 -9.44 -27.03 8.73
C PRO A 523 -9.85 -28.49 8.53
N SER A 524 -10.41 -28.79 7.36
CA SER A 524 -10.88 -30.14 7.04
C SER A 524 -9.69 -31.07 6.83
N PRO A 525 -9.75 -32.35 7.29
CA PRO A 525 -8.75 -33.36 6.95
C PRO A 525 -8.51 -33.49 5.43
N VAL A 526 -9.53 -33.20 4.63
CA VAL A 526 -9.47 -33.23 3.16
C VAL A 526 -8.48 -32.20 2.60
N ASP A 527 -8.25 -31.08 3.30
CA ASP A 527 -7.33 -30.02 2.88
C ASP A 527 -5.86 -30.48 2.88
N PHE A 528 -5.57 -31.59 3.56
CA PHE A 528 -4.22 -32.12 3.79
C PHE A 528 -3.91 -33.40 3.00
N LEU A 529 -4.85 -33.95 2.22
CA LEU A 529 -4.65 -35.21 1.47
C LEU A 529 -3.41 -35.16 0.56
N ASN A 530 -3.17 -34.02 -0.09
CA ASN A 530 -2.04 -33.79 -1.00
C ASN A 530 -0.66 -33.93 -0.33
N ILE A 531 -0.58 -33.84 0.99
CA ILE A 531 0.66 -34.03 1.74
C ILE A 531 1.13 -35.49 1.67
N PHE A 532 0.19 -36.43 1.57
CA PHE A 532 0.43 -37.86 1.71
C PHE A 532 0.56 -38.60 0.37
N ILE A 533 0.67 -37.91 -0.77
CA ILE A 533 0.70 -38.50 -2.12
C ILE A 533 1.72 -39.65 -2.25
N HIS A 534 2.86 -39.55 -1.58
CA HIS A 534 3.92 -40.59 -1.59
C HIS A 534 3.91 -41.51 -0.37
N HIS A 535 2.98 -41.31 0.57
CA HIS A 535 2.85 -42.07 1.82
C HIS A 535 1.39 -42.49 2.12
N PRO A 536 0.73 -43.27 1.25
CA PRO A 536 -0.64 -43.75 1.47
C PRO A 536 -0.89 -44.51 2.79
N PRO A 537 0.06 -45.29 3.36
CA PRO A 537 -0.13 -45.89 4.68
C PRO A 537 -0.29 -44.86 5.80
N SER A 538 0.46 -43.74 5.73
CA SER A 538 0.37 -42.65 6.69
C SER A 538 -0.93 -41.85 6.52
N LEU A 539 -1.47 -41.78 5.30
CA LEU A 539 -2.78 -41.20 5.03
C LEU A 539 -3.91 -42.03 5.65
N MET A 540 -3.82 -43.35 5.48
CA MET A 540 -4.77 -44.30 6.07
C MET A 540 -4.78 -44.19 7.60
N ASP A 541 -3.60 -44.17 8.25
CA ASP A 541 -3.47 -44.00 9.70
C ASP A 541 -4.03 -42.65 10.19
N PHE A 542 -3.83 -41.57 9.43
CA PHE A 542 -4.41 -40.27 9.75
C PHE A 542 -5.95 -40.27 9.66
N LEU A 543 -6.51 -40.78 8.56
CA LEU A 543 -7.95 -40.79 8.34
C LEU A 543 -8.68 -41.76 9.29
N GLU A 544 -8.11 -42.95 9.56
CA GLU A 544 -8.66 -43.90 10.54
C GLU A 544 -8.72 -43.26 11.95
N LYS A 545 -7.62 -42.65 12.41
CA LYS A 545 -7.57 -41.95 13.71
C LYS A 545 -8.52 -40.76 13.77
N TYR A 546 -8.73 -40.06 12.65
CA TYR A 546 -9.68 -38.97 12.58
C TYR A 546 -11.12 -39.48 12.70
N THR A 547 -11.51 -40.51 11.94
CA THR A 547 -12.86 -41.09 11.99
C THR A 547 -13.18 -41.77 13.33
N ASP A 548 -12.17 -42.29 14.03
CA ASP A 548 -12.35 -42.84 15.38
C ASP A 548 -12.67 -41.75 16.42
N LYS A 549 -12.08 -40.56 16.26
CA LYS A 549 -12.28 -39.43 17.17
C LYS A 549 -13.50 -38.57 16.83
N VAL A 550 -13.77 -38.33 15.54
CA VAL A 550 -14.81 -37.41 15.05
C VAL A 550 -15.83 -38.18 14.21
N LYS A 551 -17.04 -38.33 14.75
CA LYS A 551 -18.13 -39.10 14.11
C LYS A 551 -19.00 -38.29 13.15
N ASP A 552 -19.16 -37.00 13.42
CA ASP A 552 -20.04 -36.09 12.66
C ASP A 552 -19.19 -34.99 12.01
N SER A 553 -18.65 -35.25 10.82
CA SER A 553 -17.82 -34.30 10.07
C SER A 553 -18.57 -33.83 8.82
N PRO A 554 -18.53 -32.53 8.45
CA PRO A 554 -19.11 -32.06 7.20
C PRO A 554 -18.44 -32.65 5.96
N ALA A 555 -17.16 -33.05 6.07
CA ALA A 555 -16.38 -33.68 5.00
C ALA A 555 -16.37 -35.22 5.07
N GLN A 556 -17.37 -35.80 5.75
CA GLN A 556 -17.41 -37.23 6.01
C GLN A 556 -17.50 -38.04 4.71
N VAL A 557 -18.27 -37.59 3.73
CA VAL A 557 -18.43 -38.26 2.43
C VAL A 557 -17.10 -38.38 1.69
N GLU A 558 -16.33 -37.30 1.61
CA GLU A 558 -15.03 -37.27 0.93
C GLU A 558 -13.98 -38.13 1.65
N ILE A 559 -14.01 -38.14 2.99
CA ILE A 559 -13.14 -39.00 3.79
C ILE A 559 -13.48 -40.48 3.55
N HIS A 560 -14.77 -40.84 3.53
CA HIS A 560 -15.22 -42.20 3.26
C HIS A 560 -14.88 -42.64 1.84
N ASN A 561 -15.04 -41.78 0.84
CA ASN A 561 -14.64 -42.05 -0.54
C ASN A 561 -13.13 -42.34 -0.65
N THR A 562 -12.31 -41.51 -0.03
CA THR A 562 -10.84 -41.67 -0.02
C THR A 562 -10.43 -42.94 0.73
N LEU A 563 -11.08 -43.25 1.85
CA LEU A 563 -10.86 -44.50 2.59
C LEU A 563 -11.30 -45.73 1.78
N LEU A 564 -12.42 -45.68 1.05
CA LEU A 564 -12.86 -46.77 0.18
C LEU A 564 -11.86 -47.02 -0.95
N GLU A 565 -11.31 -45.98 -1.56
CA GLU A 565 -10.25 -46.09 -2.56
C GLU A 565 -8.97 -46.72 -1.95
N LEU A 566 -8.57 -46.30 -0.75
CA LEU A 566 -7.42 -46.85 -0.03
C LEU A 566 -7.63 -48.29 0.44
N TYR A 567 -8.86 -48.68 0.79
CA TYR A 567 -9.19 -50.05 1.20
C TYR A 567 -9.32 -51.01 0.03
N LEU A 568 -9.89 -50.57 -1.10
CA LEU A 568 -10.17 -51.44 -2.25
C LEU A 568 -9.03 -51.49 -3.27
N SER A 569 -8.08 -50.55 -3.25
CA SER A 569 -6.94 -50.51 -4.18
C SER A 569 -6.00 -51.73 -4.08
N ASN A 570 -5.63 -52.28 -5.24
CA ASN A 570 -4.75 -53.44 -5.36
C ASN A 570 -3.29 -53.13 -5.02
N ASP A 571 -2.77 -51.98 -5.48
CA ASP A 571 -1.44 -51.46 -5.15
C ASP A 571 -1.58 -50.04 -4.60
N LEU A 572 -0.94 -49.74 -3.47
CA LEU A 572 -0.96 -48.42 -2.82
C LEU A 572 -0.12 -47.36 -3.60
N ASN A 573 -0.12 -47.39 -4.92
CA ASN A 573 0.56 -46.43 -5.78
C ASN A 573 -0.48 -45.56 -6.50
N PHE A 574 -0.63 -44.32 -6.05
CA PHE A 574 -1.51 -43.33 -6.68
C PHE A 574 -0.91 -42.78 -7.99
N PRO A 575 -1.64 -42.81 -9.12
CA PRO A 575 -1.54 -41.79 -10.14
C PRO A 575 -2.41 -40.59 -9.74
N SER A 576 -1.85 -39.38 -9.81
CA SER A 576 -2.46 -38.12 -9.37
C SER A 576 -3.93 -37.92 -9.77
N ILE A 577 -4.84 -37.78 -8.80
CA ILE A 577 -6.19 -37.23 -9.01
C ILE A 577 -6.21 -35.81 -8.43
N SER A 578 -6.14 -34.80 -9.31
CA SER A 578 -6.65 -33.46 -9.04
C SER A 578 -6.65 -32.59 -10.31
N GLN A 579 -7.41 -32.93 -11.37
CA GLN A 579 -7.90 -31.97 -12.37
C GLN A 579 -9.15 -32.53 -13.09
N ALA A 580 -10.33 -32.35 -12.50
CA ALA A 580 -11.61 -32.43 -13.23
C ALA A 580 -12.73 -31.70 -12.48
N SER A 581 -12.60 -30.39 -12.33
CA SER A 581 -13.76 -29.52 -12.11
C SER A 581 -13.52 -28.17 -12.77
N ASN A 582 -13.62 -28.14 -14.09
CA ASN A 582 -14.07 -26.97 -14.86
C ASN A 582 -14.32 -27.41 -16.31
N GLY A 583 -15.53 -27.13 -16.81
CA GLY A 583 -15.82 -27.15 -18.24
C GLY A 583 -16.62 -28.36 -18.71
N VAL A 584 -17.91 -28.13 -18.86
CA VAL A 584 -18.82 -28.86 -19.74
C VAL A 584 -18.20 -28.91 -21.15
N ASP A 585 -18.11 -30.10 -21.75
CA ASP A 585 -18.47 -30.26 -23.17
C ASP A 585 -18.69 -31.73 -23.56
N HIS A 586 -19.88 -31.97 -24.11
CA HIS A 586 -20.23 -33.19 -24.84
C HIS A 586 -19.31 -33.33 -26.06
N THR A 587 -18.74 -34.52 -26.27
CA THR A 587 -18.70 -35.13 -27.62
C THR A 587 -18.26 -36.60 -27.56
N LEU A 588 -19.22 -37.48 -27.84
CA LEU A 588 -18.99 -38.85 -28.26
C LEU A 588 -18.26 -38.85 -29.61
N LYS A 589 -17.14 -39.58 -29.71
CA LYS A 589 -16.71 -40.17 -30.99
C LYS A 589 -16.01 -41.50 -30.77
N ALA A 590 -16.65 -42.53 -31.30
CA ALA A 590 -16.21 -43.91 -31.35
C ALA A 590 -14.86 -44.07 -32.06
N ARG A 591 -14.05 -45.03 -31.59
CA ARG A 591 -13.16 -45.81 -32.46
C ARG A 591 -12.94 -47.23 -31.92
N SER A 592 -13.42 -48.15 -32.74
CA SER A 592 -13.34 -49.60 -32.81
C SER A 592 -12.07 -50.31 -32.31
N GLY A 593 -12.27 -51.36 -31.50
CA GLY A 593 -11.79 -52.73 -31.71
C GLY A 593 -10.29 -53.06 -31.57
N SER A 594 -9.92 -53.81 -30.52
CA SER A 594 -9.37 -55.18 -30.65
C SER A 594 -9.09 -55.78 -29.26
N LEU A 595 -9.68 -56.95 -29.00
CA LEU A 595 -9.42 -57.83 -27.86
C LEU A 595 -8.09 -58.57 -28.08
N VAL A 596 -7.12 -58.44 -27.16
CA VAL A 596 -5.99 -59.36 -27.04
C VAL A 596 -5.85 -59.79 -25.59
N MET A 597 -6.09 -61.07 -25.34
CA MET A 597 -5.84 -61.78 -24.08
C MET A 597 -4.32 -61.92 -23.82
N PRO A 598 -3.81 -61.85 -22.58
CA PRO A 598 -2.45 -62.26 -22.29
C PRO A 598 -2.39 -63.76 -21.97
N LYS A 599 -1.52 -64.47 -22.69
CA LYS A 599 -1.10 -65.85 -22.40
C LYS A 599 -0.24 -65.89 -21.13
N ALA A 600 -0.49 -66.90 -20.32
CA ALA A 600 0.38 -67.33 -19.22
C ALA A 600 1.67 -67.98 -19.77
N GLU A 601 2.83 -67.54 -19.27
CA GLU A 601 4.06 -68.32 -19.32
C GLU A 601 4.68 -68.41 -17.93
N SER A 602 4.88 -69.66 -17.51
CA SER A 602 5.54 -70.09 -16.29
C SER A 602 7.07 -70.00 -16.41
N LYS A 603 7.77 -69.53 -15.37
CA LYS A 603 8.87 -70.27 -14.70
C LYS A 603 9.56 -69.47 -13.57
N LEU A 604 9.56 -70.09 -12.37
CA LEU A 604 10.64 -70.19 -11.38
C LEU A 604 11.18 -68.93 -10.66
N LYS A 605 10.82 -68.75 -9.37
CA LYS A 605 11.69 -69.12 -8.22
C LYS A 605 11.09 -68.80 -6.84
N SER A 606 11.18 -69.80 -5.98
CA SER A 606 10.62 -69.98 -4.63
C SER A 606 11.26 -69.10 -3.53
N SER A 607 10.88 -67.82 -3.47
CA SER A 607 11.06 -66.97 -2.27
C SER A 607 9.96 -65.90 -2.07
N ALA A 608 8.96 -65.86 -2.96
CA ALA A 608 7.85 -64.89 -2.96
C ALA A 608 6.64 -65.30 -2.09
N ASP A 609 6.45 -66.59 -1.82
CA ASP A 609 5.21 -67.12 -1.19
C ASP A 609 4.90 -66.55 0.21
N ARG A 610 5.90 -66.13 0.99
CA ARG A 610 5.65 -65.50 2.31
C ARG A 610 5.27 -64.02 2.23
N LYS A 611 5.69 -63.31 1.17
CA LYS A 611 5.42 -61.88 1.00
C LYS A 611 4.08 -61.67 0.28
N ASP A 612 3.74 -62.55 -0.64
CA ASP A 612 2.44 -62.54 -1.33
C ASP A 612 1.30 -62.96 -0.40
N THR A 613 1.52 -63.92 0.50
CA THR A 613 0.51 -64.28 1.52
C THR A 613 0.28 -63.19 2.57
N SER A 614 1.29 -62.40 2.92
CA SER A 614 1.13 -61.22 3.79
C SER A 614 0.35 -60.11 3.09
N LYS A 615 0.72 -59.79 1.84
CA LYS A 615 0.03 -58.77 1.04
C LYS A 615 -1.43 -59.14 0.74
N GLU A 616 -1.71 -60.40 0.46
CA GLU A 616 -3.07 -60.87 0.21
C GLU A 616 -3.90 -60.87 1.50
N ARG A 617 -3.29 -61.17 2.65
CA ARG A 617 -3.94 -61.04 3.96
C ARG A 617 -4.22 -59.57 4.31
N ASP A 618 -3.26 -58.68 4.13
CA ASP A 618 -3.42 -57.23 4.34
C ASP A 618 -4.49 -56.66 3.40
N ARG A 619 -4.58 -57.17 2.16
CA ARG A 619 -5.62 -56.80 1.19
C ARG A 619 -7.00 -57.31 1.62
N MET A 620 -7.10 -58.55 2.07
CA MET A 620 -8.36 -59.12 2.56
C MET A 620 -8.87 -58.36 3.79
N GLU A 621 -7.98 -57.99 4.71
CA GLU A 621 -8.30 -57.19 5.89
C GLU A 621 -8.75 -55.77 5.50
N ARG A 622 -8.10 -55.15 4.50
CA ARG A 622 -8.55 -53.86 3.94
C ARG A 622 -9.91 -53.97 3.24
N CYS A 623 -10.15 -55.01 2.44
CA CYS A 623 -11.46 -55.23 1.80
C CYS A 623 -12.57 -55.48 2.83
N GLU A 624 -12.26 -56.17 3.94
CA GLU A 624 -13.20 -56.36 5.05
C GLU A 624 -13.50 -55.04 5.77
N LYS A 625 -12.49 -54.19 6.00
CA LYS A 625 -12.69 -52.81 6.49
C LYS A 625 -13.55 -51.99 5.51
N GLY A 626 -13.31 -52.10 4.20
CA GLY A 626 -14.10 -51.47 3.15
C GLY A 626 -15.56 -51.93 3.15
N LEU A 627 -15.82 -53.23 3.29
CA LEU A 627 -17.18 -53.76 3.41
C LEU A 627 -17.89 -53.29 4.68
N ARG A 628 -17.17 -53.22 5.80
CA ARG A 628 -17.69 -52.66 7.05
C ARG A 628 -18.06 -51.19 6.88
N LEU A 629 -17.22 -50.42 6.19
CA LEU A 629 -17.46 -49.01 5.89
C LEU A 629 -18.70 -48.82 5.00
N LEU A 630 -18.85 -49.61 3.92
CA LEU A 630 -20.03 -49.60 3.04
C LEU A 630 -21.32 -49.87 3.82
N LYS A 631 -21.28 -50.78 4.81
CA LYS A 631 -22.44 -51.11 5.65
C LYS A 631 -22.72 -50.06 6.72
N SER A 632 -21.69 -49.56 7.41
CA SER A 632 -21.87 -48.57 8.49
C SER A 632 -22.25 -47.19 7.97
N ALA A 633 -21.77 -46.83 6.78
CA ALA A 633 -22.03 -45.53 6.15
C ALA A 633 -23.34 -45.51 5.33
N TRP A 634 -24.05 -46.64 5.20
CA TRP A 634 -25.43 -46.70 4.67
C TRP A 634 -26.39 -47.46 5.61
N PRO A 635 -26.69 -46.92 6.82
CA PRO A 635 -27.73 -47.47 7.68
C PRO A 635 -29.10 -47.49 6.99
N SER A 636 -29.97 -48.41 7.38
CA SER A 636 -31.33 -48.53 6.83
C SER A 636 -32.22 -47.32 7.04
N ASP A 637 -31.82 -46.39 7.92
CA ASP A 637 -32.58 -45.20 8.31
C ASP A 637 -32.26 -43.97 7.42
N LEU A 638 -31.24 -44.04 6.56
CA LEU A 638 -30.77 -42.94 5.70
C LEU A 638 -31.14 -43.17 4.22
N GLU A 639 -31.71 -42.15 3.57
CA GLU A 639 -32.08 -42.20 2.14
C GLU A 639 -30.86 -42.22 1.20
N GLN A 640 -29.74 -41.63 1.62
CA GLN A 640 -28.47 -41.61 0.89
C GLN A 640 -27.31 -42.03 1.79
N PRO A 641 -26.30 -42.76 1.26
CA PRO A 641 -25.11 -43.13 2.02
C PRO A 641 -24.20 -41.94 2.25
N LEU A 642 -23.34 -42.04 3.27
CA LEU A 642 -22.26 -41.10 3.54
C LEU A 642 -21.02 -41.36 2.65
N TYR A 643 -21.22 -41.75 1.39
CA TYR A 643 -20.22 -41.94 0.35
C TYR A 643 -20.85 -41.79 -1.05
N ASP A 644 -20.04 -41.53 -2.06
CA ASP A 644 -20.49 -41.46 -3.46
C ASP A 644 -20.74 -42.87 -4.00
N VAL A 645 -21.98 -43.13 -4.39
CA VAL A 645 -22.46 -44.45 -4.79
C VAL A 645 -21.90 -44.87 -6.16
N ASP A 646 -21.81 -43.94 -7.09
CA ASP A 646 -21.29 -44.20 -8.43
C ASP A 646 -19.79 -44.51 -8.36
N LEU A 647 -19.05 -43.73 -7.55
CA LEU A 647 -17.65 -43.99 -7.27
C LEU A 647 -17.46 -45.36 -6.59
N ALA A 648 -18.30 -45.70 -5.61
CA ALA A 648 -18.23 -46.99 -4.94
C ALA A 648 -18.47 -48.17 -5.90
N ILE A 649 -19.41 -48.04 -6.85
CA ILE A 649 -19.63 -49.06 -7.89
C ILE A 649 -18.39 -49.21 -8.76
N ILE A 650 -17.85 -48.09 -9.27
CA ILE A 650 -16.65 -48.10 -10.11
C ILE A 650 -15.48 -48.76 -9.38
N LEU A 651 -15.24 -48.40 -8.11
CA LEU A 651 -14.16 -48.97 -7.30
C LEU A 651 -14.37 -50.47 -7.06
N CYS A 652 -15.60 -50.91 -6.82
CA CYS A 652 -15.89 -52.34 -6.64
C CYS A 652 -15.76 -53.13 -7.95
N GLU A 653 -16.16 -52.56 -9.09
CA GLU A 653 -16.05 -53.20 -10.41
C GLU A 653 -14.60 -53.27 -10.88
N MET A 654 -13.84 -52.18 -10.74
CA MET A 654 -12.40 -52.13 -11.09
C MET A 654 -11.56 -53.10 -10.26
N ASN A 655 -11.92 -53.36 -9.00
CA ASN A 655 -11.18 -54.25 -8.10
C ASN A 655 -11.81 -55.65 -7.95
N ALA A 656 -12.83 -55.98 -8.77
CA ALA A 656 -13.55 -57.27 -8.77
C ALA A 656 -14.17 -57.66 -7.41
N PHE A 657 -14.65 -56.67 -6.64
CA PHE A 657 -15.25 -56.86 -5.32
C PHE A 657 -16.77 -57.12 -5.41
N LYS A 658 -17.15 -58.39 -5.60
CA LYS A 658 -18.54 -58.83 -5.85
C LYS A 658 -19.51 -58.57 -4.70
N ASP A 659 -19.07 -58.78 -3.46
CA ASP A 659 -19.92 -58.63 -2.28
C ASP A 659 -20.32 -57.16 -2.05
N GLY A 660 -19.44 -56.21 -2.41
CA GLY A 660 -19.75 -54.78 -2.41
C GLY A 660 -20.73 -54.39 -3.51
N LEU A 661 -20.55 -54.90 -4.74
CA LEU A 661 -21.45 -54.62 -5.86
C LEU A 661 -22.88 -55.10 -5.61
N LEU A 662 -23.04 -56.33 -5.09
CA LEU A 662 -24.35 -56.87 -4.75
C LEU A 662 -25.06 -56.02 -3.69
N TYR A 663 -24.34 -55.59 -2.65
CA TYR A 663 -24.88 -54.71 -1.62
C TYR A 663 -25.33 -53.35 -2.17
N LEU A 664 -24.52 -52.73 -3.03
CA LEU A 664 -24.83 -51.44 -3.64
C LEU A 664 -26.05 -51.53 -4.56
N TYR A 665 -26.09 -52.52 -5.46
CA TYR A 665 -27.21 -52.67 -6.40
C TYR A 665 -28.53 -53.02 -5.70
N GLU A 666 -28.51 -53.82 -4.63
CA GLU A 666 -29.71 -54.14 -3.84
C GLU A 666 -30.28 -52.89 -3.16
N LYS A 667 -29.43 -52.01 -2.62
CA LYS A 667 -29.85 -50.77 -1.97
C LYS A 667 -30.31 -49.69 -2.95
N MET A 668 -29.68 -49.58 -4.12
CA MET A 668 -30.01 -48.59 -5.15
C MET A 668 -31.28 -48.89 -5.94
N LYS A 669 -31.91 -50.05 -5.73
CA LYS A 669 -33.09 -50.49 -6.48
C LYS A 669 -32.85 -50.62 -7.99
N LEU A 670 -31.59 -50.84 -8.40
CA LEU A 670 -31.18 -51.06 -9.79
C LEU A 670 -31.41 -52.53 -10.16
N TYR A 671 -32.69 -52.87 -10.31
CA TYR A 671 -33.14 -54.26 -10.39
C TYR A 671 -32.72 -54.97 -11.67
N LYS A 672 -32.54 -54.25 -12.79
CA LYS A 672 -32.16 -54.84 -14.08
C LYS A 672 -30.72 -55.33 -14.09
N GLU A 673 -29.86 -54.64 -13.35
CA GLU A 673 -28.43 -54.87 -13.20
C GLU A 673 -28.17 -56.02 -12.22
N VAL A 674 -28.96 -56.08 -11.14
CA VAL A 674 -29.03 -57.25 -10.25
C VAL A 674 -29.45 -58.49 -11.04
N ILE A 675 -30.52 -58.37 -11.84
CA ILE A 675 -31.02 -59.45 -12.71
C ILE A 675 -29.96 -59.86 -13.73
N ALA A 676 -29.25 -58.92 -14.35
CA ALA A 676 -28.17 -59.23 -15.29
C ALA A 676 -27.01 -59.99 -14.62
N CYS A 677 -26.65 -59.63 -13.38
CA CYS A 677 -25.65 -60.34 -12.60
C CYS A 677 -26.08 -61.78 -12.29
N TYR A 678 -27.35 -61.98 -11.89
CA TYR A 678 -27.91 -63.31 -11.66
C TYR A 678 -28.07 -64.12 -12.97
N MET A 679 -28.47 -63.49 -14.07
CA MET A 679 -28.57 -64.10 -15.41
C MET A 679 -27.19 -64.56 -15.93
N GLN A 680 -26.12 -63.81 -15.69
CA GLN A 680 -24.75 -64.24 -16.00
C GLN A 680 -24.29 -65.42 -15.13
N SER A 681 -24.85 -65.56 -13.93
CA SER A 681 -24.53 -66.66 -12.99
C SER A 681 -25.39 -67.93 -13.13
N GLN A 682 -26.43 -67.91 -13.99
CA GLN A 682 -27.40 -69.02 -14.22
C GLN A 682 -28.19 -69.51 -12.98
N ASP A 683 -28.45 -68.65 -12.00
CA ASP A 683 -29.27 -68.98 -10.82
C ASP A 683 -30.76 -68.63 -11.04
N HIS A 684 -31.57 -69.61 -11.47
CA HIS A 684 -33.00 -69.40 -11.81
C HIS A 684 -33.91 -69.23 -10.57
N GLU A 685 -33.58 -69.87 -9.45
CA GLU A 685 -34.37 -69.75 -8.21
C GLU A 685 -34.09 -68.41 -7.52
N GLY A 686 -32.82 -68.00 -7.44
CA GLY A 686 -32.41 -66.68 -6.94
C GLY A 686 -33.03 -65.54 -7.75
N LEU A 687 -33.12 -65.71 -9.07
CA LEU A 687 -33.75 -64.75 -9.99
C LEU A 687 -35.25 -64.59 -9.74
N ILE A 688 -36.01 -65.68 -9.59
CA ILE A 688 -37.45 -65.62 -9.30
C ILE A 688 -37.70 -65.07 -7.89
N ALA A 689 -36.88 -65.42 -6.90
CA ALA A 689 -36.98 -64.86 -5.55
C ALA A 689 -36.69 -63.35 -5.53
N CYS A 690 -35.73 -62.89 -6.35
CA CYS A 690 -35.41 -61.48 -6.57
C CYS A 690 -36.60 -60.75 -7.22
N CYS A 691 -37.16 -61.28 -8.32
CA CYS A 691 -38.34 -60.70 -8.97
C CYS A 691 -39.59 -60.72 -8.08
N LYS A 692 -39.78 -61.74 -7.22
CA LYS A 692 -40.87 -61.77 -6.22
C LYS A 692 -40.74 -60.68 -5.16
N LYS A 693 -39.51 -60.32 -4.77
CA LYS A 693 -39.26 -59.21 -3.82
C LYS A 693 -39.38 -57.84 -4.49
N LEU A 694 -39.00 -57.74 -5.76
CA LEU A 694 -38.72 -56.46 -6.44
C LEU A 694 -39.75 -56.10 -7.54
N GLY A 695 -40.61 -57.02 -7.94
CA GLY A 695 -41.61 -56.86 -9.00
C GLY A 695 -43.07 -56.75 -8.52
N ASP A 696 -43.31 -56.63 -7.21
CA ASP A 696 -44.68 -56.49 -6.67
C ASP A 696 -45.14 -55.02 -6.72
N SER A 697 -46.18 -54.74 -7.52
CA SER A 697 -46.71 -53.38 -7.72
C SER A 697 -47.20 -52.73 -6.42
N GLY A 698 -47.65 -53.55 -5.45
CA GLY A 698 -48.06 -53.10 -4.12
C GLY A 698 -46.93 -52.61 -3.20
N LYS A 699 -45.65 -52.85 -3.55
CA LYS A 699 -44.47 -52.42 -2.77
C LYS A 699 -43.58 -51.43 -3.52
N GLY A 700 -44.05 -50.89 -4.65
CA GLY A 700 -43.28 -49.95 -5.48
C GLY A 700 -42.23 -50.62 -6.37
N GLY A 701 -42.41 -51.90 -6.71
CA GLY A 701 -41.60 -52.62 -7.69
C GLY A 701 -41.96 -52.30 -9.14
N ASP A 702 -41.05 -52.58 -10.08
CA ASP A 702 -41.27 -52.37 -11.52
C ASP A 702 -41.95 -53.61 -12.15
N PRO A 703 -43.22 -53.53 -12.59
CA PRO A 703 -43.91 -54.67 -13.20
C PRO A 703 -43.30 -55.11 -14.54
N SER A 704 -42.52 -54.25 -15.22
CA SER A 704 -41.87 -54.60 -16.49
C SER A 704 -40.80 -55.69 -16.34
N LEU A 705 -40.29 -55.92 -15.13
CA LEU A 705 -39.36 -57.01 -14.82
C LEU A 705 -39.97 -58.39 -15.10
N TRP A 706 -41.29 -58.54 -14.95
CA TRP A 706 -41.99 -59.77 -15.32
C TRP A 706 -42.02 -59.98 -16.83
N ALA A 707 -42.05 -58.90 -17.62
CA ALA A 707 -41.97 -58.97 -19.08
C ALA A 707 -40.56 -59.33 -19.57
N ASP A 708 -39.51 -58.75 -18.96
CA ASP A 708 -38.11 -59.08 -19.27
C ASP A 708 -37.77 -60.52 -18.86
N LEU A 709 -38.30 -60.98 -17.72
CA LEU A 709 -38.17 -62.36 -17.27
C LEU A 709 -38.94 -63.34 -18.19
N LEU A 710 -40.13 -62.98 -18.67
CA LEU A 710 -40.88 -63.77 -19.66
C LEU A 710 -40.14 -63.86 -20.99
N LYS A 711 -39.48 -62.77 -21.42
CA LYS A 711 -38.63 -62.74 -22.62
C LYS A 711 -37.42 -63.65 -22.46
N TYR A 712 -36.76 -63.62 -21.30
CA TYR A 712 -35.65 -64.53 -20.98
C TYR A 712 -36.09 -66.00 -21.04
N PHE A 713 -37.22 -66.36 -20.41
CA PHE A 713 -37.76 -67.73 -20.49
C PHE A 713 -38.27 -68.10 -21.89
N GLY A 714 -38.68 -67.12 -22.70
CA GLY A 714 -39.05 -67.31 -24.10
C GLY A 714 -37.85 -67.49 -25.05
N GLU A 715 -36.66 -67.03 -24.67
CA GLU A 715 -35.40 -67.20 -25.41
C GLU A 715 -34.56 -68.37 -24.90
N LEU A 716 -34.80 -68.84 -23.68
CA LEU A 716 -34.23 -70.08 -23.14
C LEU A 716 -34.72 -71.29 -23.94
N GLY A 717 -33.81 -72.13 -24.42
CA GLY A 717 -34.15 -73.38 -25.12
C GLY A 717 -34.55 -74.54 -24.20
N GLU A 718 -34.90 -74.28 -22.94
CA GLU A 718 -35.16 -75.27 -21.90
C GLU A 718 -36.65 -75.35 -21.51
N ASP A 719 -37.08 -76.46 -20.89
CA ASP A 719 -38.45 -76.63 -20.40
C ASP A 719 -38.66 -75.87 -19.08
N CYS A 720 -39.13 -74.63 -19.20
CA CYS A 720 -39.43 -73.72 -18.08
C CYS A 720 -40.95 -73.63 -17.81
N SER A 721 -41.70 -74.71 -18.04
CA SER A 721 -43.17 -74.69 -18.00
C SER A 721 -43.78 -74.31 -16.65
N LYS A 722 -43.07 -74.50 -15.53
CA LYS A 722 -43.57 -74.16 -14.18
C LYS A 722 -43.32 -72.69 -13.85
N GLU A 723 -42.11 -72.24 -14.14
CA GLU A 723 -41.63 -70.88 -13.95
C GLU A 723 -42.44 -69.91 -14.82
N VAL A 724 -42.74 -70.28 -16.07
CA VAL A 724 -43.58 -69.49 -16.99
C VAL A 724 -45.03 -69.42 -16.50
N LYS A 725 -45.60 -70.50 -15.94
CA LYS A 725 -46.96 -70.44 -15.35
C LYS A 725 -47.02 -69.45 -14.19
N ASP A 726 -46.05 -69.52 -13.29
CA ASP A 726 -45.95 -68.60 -12.17
C ASP A 726 -45.83 -67.15 -12.67
N VAL A 727 -44.95 -66.87 -13.65
CA VAL A 727 -44.80 -65.53 -14.25
C VAL A 727 -46.09 -65.05 -14.92
N LEU A 728 -46.82 -65.91 -15.64
CA LEU A 728 -48.08 -65.56 -16.32
C LEU A 728 -49.20 -65.17 -15.34
N THR A 729 -49.24 -65.74 -14.13
CA THR A 729 -50.22 -65.33 -13.11
C THR A 729 -49.99 -63.89 -12.62
N TYR A 730 -48.73 -63.46 -12.50
CA TYR A 730 -48.40 -62.09 -12.13
C TYR A 730 -48.66 -61.11 -13.28
N ILE A 731 -48.41 -61.52 -14.53
CA ILE A 731 -48.75 -60.72 -15.73
C ILE A 731 -50.27 -60.55 -15.88
N GLU A 732 -51.05 -61.57 -15.55
CA GLU A 732 -52.53 -61.50 -15.54
C GLU A 732 -53.05 -60.56 -14.45
N ARG A 733 -52.49 -60.64 -13.24
CA ARG A 733 -52.92 -59.82 -12.10
C ARG A 733 -52.69 -58.33 -12.32
N ASP A 734 -51.53 -57.98 -12.88
CA ASP A 734 -51.07 -56.60 -13.01
C ASP A 734 -51.31 -56.02 -14.44
N ASP A 735 -51.99 -56.76 -15.32
CA ASP A 735 -52.34 -56.41 -16.72
C ASP A 735 -51.19 -55.82 -17.56
N ILE A 736 -50.03 -56.47 -17.47
CA ILE A 736 -48.75 -55.90 -17.92
C ILE A 736 -48.58 -55.97 -19.45
N LEU A 737 -49.05 -57.06 -20.07
CA LEU A 737 -48.84 -57.33 -21.50
C LEU A 737 -50.14 -57.73 -22.19
N PRO A 738 -50.41 -57.23 -23.41
CA PRO A 738 -51.50 -57.71 -24.24
C PRO A 738 -51.34 -59.21 -24.55
N PRO A 739 -52.44 -60.00 -24.60
CA PRO A 739 -52.38 -61.44 -24.86
C PRO A 739 -51.62 -61.83 -26.14
N ILE A 740 -51.67 -60.96 -27.16
CA ILE A 740 -50.96 -61.17 -28.43
C ILE A 740 -49.43 -61.10 -28.27
N VAL A 741 -48.93 -60.23 -27.40
CA VAL A 741 -47.49 -60.06 -27.13
C VAL A 741 -46.96 -61.22 -26.30
N VAL A 742 -47.74 -61.68 -25.33
CA VAL A 742 -47.43 -62.88 -24.54
C VAL A 742 -47.30 -64.11 -25.43
N LEU A 743 -48.25 -64.31 -26.35
CA LEU A 743 -48.22 -65.37 -27.35
C LEU A 743 -46.99 -65.30 -28.25
N GLN A 744 -46.67 -64.12 -28.79
CA GLN A 744 -45.53 -63.92 -29.69
C GLN A 744 -44.17 -64.13 -28.99
N THR A 745 -44.09 -63.82 -27.70
CA THR A 745 -42.85 -63.97 -26.91
C THR A 745 -42.62 -65.44 -26.56
N LEU A 746 -43.66 -66.14 -26.11
CA LEU A 746 -43.57 -67.56 -25.76
C LEU A 746 -43.48 -68.47 -26.98
N SER A 747 -43.95 -68.05 -28.16
CA SER A 747 -43.80 -68.83 -29.41
C SER A 747 -42.35 -68.99 -29.87
N ARG A 748 -41.41 -68.20 -29.32
CA ARG A 748 -39.98 -68.29 -29.65
C ARG A 748 -39.30 -69.51 -29.03
N ASN A 749 -39.86 -70.07 -27.95
CA ASN A 749 -39.34 -71.25 -27.29
C ASN A 749 -40.01 -72.51 -27.88
N PRO A 750 -39.27 -73.40 -28.56
CA PRO A 750 -39.83 -74.61 -29.16
C PRO A 750 -40.29 -75.67 -28.15
N CYS A 751 -39.88 -75.55 -26.88
CA CYS A 751 -40.16 -76.51 -25.82
C CYS A 751 -41.49 -76.23 -25.08
N LEU A 752 -42.11 -75.07 -25.27
CA LEU A 752 -43.35 -74.68 -24.60
C LEU A 752 -44.60 -75.13 -25.38
N THR A 753 -45.55 -75.78 -24.68
CA THR A 753 -46.82 -76.23 -25.30
C THR A 753 -47.93 -75.20 -25.11
N LEU A 754 -48.84 -75.09 -26.09
CA LEU A 754 -49.99 -74.18 -26.08
C LEU A 754 -50.94 -74.40 -24.88
N SER A 755 -50.86 -75.56 -24.24
CA SER A 755 -51.61 -75.88 -23.02
C SER A 755 -51.32 -74.93 -21.85
N VAL A 756 -50.13 -74.34 -21.82
CA VAL A 756 -49.68 -73.46 -20.72
C VAL A 756 -50.37 -72.08 -20.77
N ILE A 757 -50.78 -71.62 -21.95
CA ILE A 757 -51.25 -70.24 -22.17
C ILE A 757 -52.77 -70.18 -22.43
N LYS A 758 -53.41 -71.32 -22.78
CA LYS A 758 -54.83 -71.40 -23.18
C LYS A 758 -55.78 -70.76 -22.16
N ASP A 759 -55.61 -71.06 -20.87
CA ASP A 759 -56.53 -70.60 -19.83
C ASP A 759 -56.42 -69.10 -19.57
N TYR A 760 -55.22 -68.53 -19.75
CA TYR A 760 -54.96 -67.09 -19.62
C TYR A 760 -55.66 -66.29 -20.75
N ILE A 761 -55.54 -66.73 -22.00
CA ILE A 761 -56.14 -66.03 -23.16
C ILE A 761 -57.67 -66.00 -23.09
N ALA A 762 -58.28 -67.12 -22.69
CA ALA A 762 -59.72 -67.24 -22.61
C ALA A 762 -60.33 -66.21 -21.64
N ARG A 763 -59.73 -66.03 -20.46
CA ARG A 763 -60.21 -65.07 -19.46
C ARG A 763 -60.06 -63.61 -19.91
N LYS A 764 -58.94 -63.26 -20.55
CA LYS A 764 -58.70 -61.87 -20.97
C LYS A 764 -59.65 -61.41 -22.08
N LEU A 765 -59.98 -62.28 -23.04
CA LEU A 765 -60.91 -61.94 -24.14
C LEU A 765 -62.36 -61.69 -23.66
N GLU A 766 -62.80 -62.40 -22.62
CA GLU A 766 -64.13 -62.21 -22.05
C GLU A 766 -64.26 -60.85 -21.34
N GLN A 767 -63.18 -60.38 -20.71
CA GLN A 767 -63.13 -59.09 -20.03
C GLN A 767 -63.26 -57.92 -21.02
N GLU A 768 -62.48 -57.93 -22.11
CA GLU A 768 -62.51 -56.89 -23.15
C GLU A 768 -63.89 -56.74 -23.81
N SER A 769 -64.57 -57.87 -24.05
CA SER A 769 -65.89 -57.88 -24.71
C SER A 769 -66.97 -57.15 -23.90
N LYS A 770 -66.88 -57.14 -22.55
CA LYS A 770 -67.85 -56.45 -21.69
C LYS A 770 -67.70 -54.93 -21.75
N LEU A 771 -66.47 -54.42 -21.81
CA LEU A 771 -66.19 -52.98 -21.84
C LEU A 771 -66.77 -52.31 -23.11
N ILE A 772 -66.64 -52.97 -24.26
CA ILE A 772 -67.15 -52.45 -25.55
C ILE A 772 -68.66 -52.18 -25.52
N GLU A 773 -69.44 -53.01 -24.83
CA GLU A 773 -70.90 -52.89 -24.77
C GLU A 773 -71.37 -51.76 -23.84
N GLU A 774 -70.56 -51.37 -22.85
CA GLU A 774 -70.85 -50.24 -21.97
C GLU A 774 -70.63 -48.91 -22.69
N ASP A 775 -69.51 -48.77 -23.42
CA ASP A 775 -69.18 -47.57 -24.18
C ASP A 775 -70.23 -47.25 -25.25
N ARG A 776 -70.74 -48.29 -25.93
CA ARG A 776 -71.76 -48.12 -26.98
C ARG A 776 -73.04 -47.47 -26.46
N ARG A 777 -73.49 -47.85 -25.25
CA ARG A 777 -74.68 -47.27 -24.61
C ARG A 777 -74.49 -45.80 -24.23
N ALA A 778 -73.29 -45.40 -23.83
CA ALA A 778 -73.01 -44.01 -23.47
C ALA A 778 -73.10 -43.06 -24.69
N ILE A 779 -72.61 -43.52 -25.85
CA ILE A 779 -72.59 -42.72 -27.09
C ILE A 779 -74.01 -42.35 -27.55
N GLU A 780 -74.96 -43.29 -27.51
CA GLU A 780 -76.34 -43.05 -27.94
C GLU A 780 -77.02 -41.95 -27.10
N LYS A 781 -76.82 -41.97 -25.78
CA LYS A 781 -77.39 -40.97 -24.87
C LYS A 781 -76.90 -39.55 -25.17
N TYR A 782 -75.60 -39.35 -25.39
CA TYR A 782 -75.05 -38.02 -25.65
C TYR A 782 -75.50 -37.41 -26.99
N GLN A 783 -75.80 -38.24 -27.99
CA GLN A 783 -76.31 -37.76 -29.28
C GLN A 783 -77.71 -37.17 -29.16
N GLU A 784 -78.57 -37.80 -28.35
CA GLU A 784 -79.94 -37.32 -28.11
C GLU A 784 -79.95 -35.94 -27.44
N ASP A 785 -79.18 -35.77 -26.35
CA ASP A 785 -79.07 -34.50 -25.61
C ASP A 785 -78.51 -33.35 -26.48
N THR A 786 -77.58 -33.65 -27.39
CA THR A 786 -77.02 -32.62 -28.28
C THR A 786 -78.05 -32.10 -29.28
N LEU A 787 -78.97 -32.96 -29.75
CA LEU A 787 -80.01 -32.57 -30.70
C LEU A 787 -81.07 -31.70 -30.04
N THR A 788 -81.44 -31.95 -28.79
CA THR A 788 -82.42 -31.14 -28.05
C THR A 788 -81.88 -29.71 -27.83
N MET A 789 -80.64 -29.57 -27.37
CA MET A 789 -80.00 -28.25 -27.17
C MET A 789 -79.90 -27.43 -28.46
N ARG A 790 -79.60 -28.07 -29.61
CA ARG A 790 -79.53 -27.36 -30.91
C ARG A 790 -80.88 -26.79 -31.35
N LYS A 791 -81.97 -27.51 -31.11
CA LYS A 791 -83.33 -27.02 -31.41
C LYS A 791 -83.66 -25.79 -30.57
N GLU A 792 -83.34 -25.82 -29.28
CA GLU A 792 -83.57 -24.69 -28.37
C GLU A 792 -82.81 -23.42 -28.82
N ILE A 793 -81.55 -23.56 -29.23
CA ILE A 793 -80.75 -22.44 -29.78
C ILE A 793 -81.40 -21.83 -31.04
N GLN A 794 -81.95 -22.68 -31.91
CA GLN A 794 -82.58 -22.22 -33.14
C GLN A 794 -83.88 -21.46 -32.84
N ASP A 795 -84.71 -21.97 -31.93
CA ASP A 795 -85.95 -21.33 -31.51
C ASP A 795 -85.71 -19.95 -30.88
N LEU A 796 -84.65 -19.81 -30.06
CA LEU A 796 -84.27 -18.53 -29.46
C LEU A 796 -83.79 -17.48 -30.47
N ARG A 797 -83.29 -17.89 -31.65
CA ARG A 797 -82.76 -16.97 -32.67
C ARG A 797 -83.81 -16.44 -33.64
N THR A 798 -84.83 -17.23 -33.96
CA THR A 798 -85.75 -16.91 -35.08
C THR A 798 -87.13 -16.45 -34.64
N ASN A 799 -87.59 -16.80 -33.43
CA ASN A 799 -88.94 -16.51 -32.98
C ASN A 799 -88.99 -15.29 -32.05
N ALA A 800 -89.87 -14.34 -32.34
CA ALA A 800 -90.12 -13.20 -31.45
C ALA A 800 -90.81 -13.69 -30.17
N ARG A 801 -90.31 -13.23 -29.01
CA ARG A 801 -90.83 -13.61 -27.69
C ARG A 801 -91.65 -12.47 -27.10
N ILE A 802 -92.90 -12.75 -26.74
CA ILE A 802 -93.84 -11.76 -26.17
C ILE A 802 -93.70 -11.77 -24.65
N PHE A 803 -93.36 -10.63 -24.05
CA PHE A 803 -93.29 -10.46 -22.60
C PHE A 803 -94.63 -9.96 -22.07
N GLN A 804 -95.37 -10.80 -21.33
CA GLN A 804 -96.70 -10.47 -20.79
C GLN A 804 -96.67 -10.14 -19.29
N LEU A 805 -95.50 -10.07 -18.67
CA LEU A 805 -95.37 -9.88 -17.24
C LEU A 805 -95.64 -8.43 -16.85
N SER A 806 -96.70 -8.23 -16.08
CA SER A 806 -97.12 -6.94 -15.54
C SER A 806 -96.54 -6.63 -14.16
N LYS A 807 -95.73 -7.53 -13.59
CA LYS A 807 -95.11 -7.41 -12.26
C LYS A 807 -93.60 -7.66 -12.32
N CYS A 808 -92.84 -6.91 -11.52
CA CYS A 808 -91.40 -7.04 -11.40
C CYS A 808 -91.03 -8.32 -10.63
N THR A 809 -90.12 -9.14 -11.15
CA THR A 809 -89.70 -10.40 -10.51
C THR A 809 -88.99 -10.17 -9.16
N ALA A 810 -88.30 -9.04 -8.98
CA ALA A 810 -87.57 -8.73 -7.74
C ALA A 810 -88.45 -8.16 -6.60
N CYS A 811 -89.38 -7.24 -6.91
CA CYS A 811 -90.19 -6.57 -5.89
C CYS A 811 -91.68 -6.94 -5.94
N THR A 812 -92.11 -7.71 -6.93
CA THR A 812 -93.49 -8.22 -7.16
C THR A 812 -94.58 -7.15 -7.37
N PHE A 813 -94.24 -5.86 -7.31
CA PHE A 813 -95.12 -4.74 -7.66
C PHE A 813 -95.30 -4.61 -9.18
N THR A 814 -96.35 -3.89 -9.60
CA THR A 814 -96.64 -3.63 -11.01
C THR A 814 -95.47 -2.93 -11.70
N LEU A 815 -95.14 -3.37 -12.92
CA LEU A 815 -94.04 -2.83 -13.71
C LEU A 815 -94.40 -1.42 -14.21
N ASP A 816 -93.65 -0.43 -13.72
CA ASP A 816 -93.72 0.96 -14.17
C ASP A 816 -92.51 1.27 -15.05
N LEU A 817 -92.65 2.22 -15.98
CA LEU A 817 -91.56 2.63 -16.87
C LEU A 817 -90.53 3.49 -16.12
N PRO A 818 -89.21 3.31 -16.35
CA PRO A 818 -88.56 2.35 -17.25
C PRO A 818 -88.37 0.92 -16.67
N ALA A 819 -88.63 -0.10 -17.51
CA ALA A 819 -88.52 -1.52 -17.19
C ALA A 819 -87.56 -2.25 -18.15
N VAL A 820 -86.89 -3.29 -17.64
CA VAL A 820 -85.92 -4.12 -18.39
C VAL A 820 -86.45 -5.55 -18.47
N HIS A 821 -86.48 -6.12 -19.68
CA HIS A 821 -86.95 -7.47 -19.97
C HIS A 821 -85.80 -8.32 -20.53
N PHE A 822 -85.55 -9.49 -19.93
CA PHE A 822 -84.54 -10.43 -20.42
C PHE A 822 -85.18 -11.55 -21.26
N MET A 823 -84.45 -12.08 -22.24
CA MET A 823 -84.92 -13.17 -23.12
C MET A 823 -85.23 -14.49 -22.37
N CYS A 824 -84.78 -14.64 -21.13
CA CYS A 824 -85.19 -15.70 -20.22
C CYS A 824 -86.60 -15.51 -19.61
N MET A 825 -87.36 -14.52 -20.09
CA MET A 825 -88.71 -14.16 -19.64
C MET A 825 -88.82 -13.47 -18.28
N HIS A 826 -87.71 -13.14 -17.60
CA HIS A 826 -87.78 -12.34 -16.37
C HIS A 826 -87.81 -10.84 -16.67
N SER A 827 -88.63 -10.11 -15.91
CA SER A 827 -88.92 -8.68 -16.12
C SER A 827 -88.74 -7.91 -14.81
N PHE A 828 -88.03 -6.79 -14.84
CA PHE A 828 -87.68 -6.03 -13.63
C PHE A 828 -87.84 -4.52 -13.85
N HIS A 829 -88.10 -3.74 -12.78
CA HIS A 829 -87.93 -2.29 -12.85
C HIS A 829 -86.46 -1.94 -12.99
N GLN A 830 -86.12 -0.86 -13.72
CA GLN A 830 -84.72 -0.42 -13.81
C GLN A 830 -84.11 -0.17 -12.42
N ARG A 831 -84.87 0.43 -11.49
CA ARG A 831 -84.45 0.65 -10.10
C ARG A 831 -84.21 -0.63 -9.29
N CYS A 832 -84.85 -1.74 -9.65
CA CYS A 832 -84.72 -3.01 -8.93
C CYS A 832 -83.56 -3.86 -9.44
N LEU A 833 -82.89 -3.43 -10.52
CA LEU A 833 -81.86 -4.20 -11.20
C LEU A 833 -80.43 -3.85 -10.73
N GLY A 834 -80.27 -2.77 -9.95
CA GLY A 834 -78.97 -2.28 -9.49
C GLY A 834 -78.01 -1.94 -10.64
N ASP A 835 -76.71 -2.00 -10.38
CA ASP A 835 -75.65 -1.68 -11.37
C ASP A 835 -75.48 -2.75 -12.48
N ASN A 836 -76.21 -3.88 -12.40
CA ASN A 836 -76.07 -5.02 -13.32
C ASN A 836 -77.13 -5.01 -14.43
N GLU A 837 -77.18 -3.96 -15.25
CA GLU A 837 -78.15 -3.79 -16.37
C GLU A 837 -78.08 -4.84 -17.48
N LYS A 838 -77.08 -5.73 -17.47
CA LYS A 838 -76.78 -6.65 -18.59
C LYS A 838 -77.13 -8.11 -18.33
N GLU A 839 -77.42 -8.53 -17.09
CA GLU A 839 -77.66 -9.94 -16.77
C GLU A 839 -78.90 -10.14 -15.89
N CYS A 840 -79.68 -11.19 -16.17
CA CYS A 840 -80.84 -11.54 -15.35
C CYS A 840 -80.38 -12.15 -14.01
N PRO A 841 -80.75 -11.58 -12.84
CA PRO A 841 -80.30 -12.08 -11.53
C PRO A 841 -80.62 -13.55 -11.26
N GLU A 842 -81.79 -14.04 -11.70
CA GLU A 842 -82.23 -15.43 -11.47
C GLU A 842 -81.44 -16.46 -12.29
N CYS A 843 -81.18 -16.18 -13.57
CA CYS A 843 -80.51 -17.13 -14.46
C CYS A 843 -78.99 -16.93 -14.51
N ALA A 844 -78.50 -15.76 -14.11
CA ALA A 844 -77.09 -15.44 -14.05
C ALA A 844 -76.25 -16.47 -13.26
N PRO A 845 -76.61 -16.98 -12.08
CA PRO A 845 -75.77 -17.94 -11.35
C PRO A 845 -75.53 -19.24 -12.10
N GLU A 846 -76.56 -19.82 -12.74
CA GLU A 846 -76.40 -21.05 -13.52
C GLU A 846 -75.59 -20.81 -14.80
N TYR A 847 -75.88 -19.74 -15.55
CA TYR A 847 -75.09 -19.40 -16.74
C TYR A 847 -73.65 -19.02 -16.37
N ARG A 848 -73.42 -18.37 -15.23
CA ARG A 848 -72.07 -18.10 -14.72
C ARG A 848 -71.36 -19.39 -14.35
N SER A 849 -72.01 -20.36 -13.73
CA SER A 849 -71.41 -21.69 -13.43
C SER A 849 -70.98 -22.43 -14.71
N VAL A 850 -71.81 -22.40 -15.75
CA VAL A 850 -71.46 -23.00 -17.06
C VAL A 850 -70.32 -22.21 -17.74
N LEU A 851 -70.36 -20.88 -17.70
CA LEU A 851 -69.30 -20.03 -18.23
C LEU A 851 -68.00 -20.16 -17.44
N GLU A 852 -68.06 -20.36 -16.13
CA GLU A 852 -66.92 -20.56 -15.25
C GLU A 852 -66.33 -21.95 -15.45
N THR A 853 -67.17 -22.98 -15.64
CA THR A 853 -66.72 -24.32 -16.04
C THR A 853 -66.02 -24.24 -17.40
N LYS A 854 -66.62 -23.58 -18.39
CA LYS A 854 -65.97 -23.36 -19.70
C LYS A 854 -64.67 -22.57 -19.57
N ARG A 855 -64.63 -21.49 -18.77
CA ARG A 855 -63.44 -20.69 -18.52
C ARG A 855 -62.36 -21.51 -17.81
N SER A 856 -62.73 -22.38 -16.87
CA SER A 856 -61.82 -23.29 -16.18
C SER A 856 -61.25 -24.33 -17.16
N LEU A 857 -62.04 -24.83 -18.10
CA LEU A 857 -61.58 -25.73 -19.16
C LEU A 857 -60.68 -25.02 -20.17
N GLU A 858 -60.98 -23.77 -20.55
CA GLU A 858 -60.11 -22.91 -21.37
C GLU A 858 -58.85 -22.43 -20.65
N GLN A 859 -58.84 -22.42 -19.32
CA GLN A 859 -57.65 -22.12 -18.53
C GLN A 859 -56.79 -23.39 -18.36
N ASN A 860 -57.43 -24.54 -18.12
CA ASN A 860 -56.79 -25.85 -18.14
C ASN A 860 -56.21 -26.20 -19.53
N SER A 861 -56.73 -25.63 -20.62
CA SER A 861 -56.12 -25.80 -21.96
C SER A 861 -54.78 -25.06 -22.12
N LYS A 862 -54.53 -24.03 -21.31
CA LYS A 862 -53.28 -23.26 -21.33
C LYS A 862 -52.18 -23.94 -20.52
N ASP A 863 -52.53 -24.71 -19.49
CA ASP A 863 -51.59 -25.49 -18.68
C ASP A 863 -51.36 -26.88 -19.28
N GLN A 864 -50.50 -26.91 -20.31
CA GLN A 864 -50.06 -28.16 -20.94
C GLN A 864 -49.39 -29.11 -19.93
N ASP A 865 -48.67 -28.57 -18.95
CA ASP A 865 -47.92 -29.35 -17.97
C ASP A 865 -48.83 -30.18 -17.06
N ARG A 866 -49.97 -29.62 -16.64
CA ARG A 866 -50.94 -30.34 -15.80
C ARG A 866 -51.58 -31.50 -16.56
N PHE A 867 -51.88 -31.31 -17.83
CA PHE A 867 -52.34 -32.38 -18.72
C PHE A 867 -51.28 -33.48 -18.86
N PHE A 868 -50.04 -33.13 -19.17
CA PHE A 868 -48.97 -34.12 -19.28
C PHE A 868 -48.69 -34.82 -17.94
N GLN A 869 -48.83 -34.14 -16.81
CA GLN A 869 -48.69 -34.74 -15.50
C GLN A 869 -49.83 -35.74 -15.20
N GLN A 870 -51.07 -35.40 -15.56
CA GLN A 870 -52.21 -36.32 -15.43
C GLN A 870 -52.09 -37.53 -16.35
N VAL A 871 -51.67 -37.33 -17.60
CA VAL A 871 -51.37 -38.42 -18.55
C VAL A 871 -50.26 -39.32 -18.01
N LYS A 872 -49.18 -38.75 -17.44
CA LYS A 872 -48.07 -39.52 -16.85
C LYS A 872 -48.45 -40.25 -15.57
N SER A 873 -49.38 -39.70 -14.79
CA SER A 873 -49.83 -40.30 -13.51
C SER A 873 -50.93 -41.35 -13.68
N SER A 874 -51.67 -41.30 -14.79
CA SER A 874 -52.75 -42.23 -15.08
C SER A 874 -52.20 -43.55 -15.61
N LYS A 875 -52.81 -44.66 -15.19
CA LYS A 875 -52.51 -45.99 -15.74
C LYS A 875 -52.89 -46.11 -17.21
N ASP A 876 -53.93 -45.39 -17.63
CA ASP A 876 -54.34 -45.28 -19.02
C ASP A 876 -54.33 -43.80 -19.44
N GLY A 877 -53.24 -43.41 -20.11
CA GLY A 877 -53.08 -42.06 -20.63
C GLY A 877 -54.00 -41.76 -21.80
N PHE A 878 -54.42 -42.77 -22.58
CA PHE A 878 -55.29 -42.56 -23.74
C PHE A 878 -56.71 -42.16 -23.31
N SER A 879 -57.24 -42.79 -22.25
CA SER A 879 -58.51 -42.38 -21.66
C SER A 879 -58.52 -40.91 -21.21
N VAL A 880 -57.43 -40.44 -20.59
CA VAL A 880 -57.29 -39.02 -20.20
C VAL A 880 -57.24 -38.12 -21.43
N ILE A 881 -56.53 -38.51 -22.48
CA ILE A 881 -56.47 -37.77 -23.75
C ILE A 881 -57.85 -37.70 -24.40
N ALA A 882 -58.58 -38.82 -24.46
CA ALA A 882 -59.92 -38.91 -25.03
C ALA A 882 -60.92 -38.01 -24.28
N GLU A 883 -60.84 -37.97 -22.95
CA GLU A 883 -61.67 -37.09 -22.12
C GLU A 883 -61.36 -35.61 -22.38
N TYR A 884 -60.08 -35.24 -22.44
CA TYR A 884 -59.66 -33.87 -22.76
C TYR A 884 -60.05 -33.44 -24.18
N PHE A 885 -59.97 -34.37 -25.14
CA PHE A 885 -60.44 -34.15 -26.50
C PHE A 885 -61.96 -33.97 -26.56
N GLY A 886 -62.72 -34.83 -25.88
CA GLY A 886 -64.18 -34.74 -25.78
C GLY A 886 -64.66 -33.43 -25.14
N LYS A 887 -63.90 -32.86 -24.20
CA LYS A 887 -64.15 -31.54 -23.60
C LYS A 887 -63.78 -30.35 -24.50
N GLY A 888 -63.24 -30.60 -25.71
CA GLY A 888 -62.96 -29.55 -26.71
C GLY A 888 -61.77 -28.65 -26.38
N ILE A 889 -60.89 -29.06 -25.46
CA ILE A 889 -59.73 -28.29 -24.99
C ILE A 889 -58.64 -28.16 -26.08
N ILE A 890 -58.51 -29.16 -26.95
CA ILE A 890 -57.39 -29.30 -27.91
C ILE A 890 -57.67 -28.62 -29.26
N SER A 891 -58.89 -28.13 -29.53
CA SER A 891 -59.34 -27.81 -30.91
C SER A 891 -59.30 -26.33 -31.33
N LYS A 892 -58.59 -25.44 -30.64
CA LYS A 892 -58.39 -24.04 -31.11
C LYS A 892 -56.97 -23.52 -30.90
N THR A 893 -56.07 -23.79 -31.86
CA THR A 893 -54.81 -23.06 -32.01
C THR A 893 -55.07 -21.69 -32.66
N SER A 894 -54.81 -20.60 -31.94
CA SER A 894 -54.94 -19.23 -32.44
C SER A 894 -53.83 -18.90 -33.45
N ASN A 895 -54.18 -18.61 -34.71
CA ASN A 895 -53.27 -18.00 -35.67
C ASN A 895 -52.94 -16.56 -35.24
N GLY A 896 -51.76 -16.38 -34.62
CA GLY A 896 -51.20 -15.09 -34.22
C GLY A 896 -50.54 -14.37 -35.39
N SER A 897 -50.93 -13.12 -35.59
CA SER A 897 -50.45 -12.15 -36.58
C SER A 897 -48.99 -11.70 -36.36
N THR A 898 -48.18 -11.71 -37.42
CA THR A 898 -46.91 -10.96 -37.49
C THR A 898 -46.79 -10.17 -38.79
N GLY A 899 -46.70 -8.84 -38.64
CA GLY A 899 -45.79 -7.95 -39.38
C GLY A 899 -45.97 -7.79 -40.90
N THR A 900 -46.63 -6.70 -41.29
CA THR A 900 -46.65 -6.16 -42.66
C THR A 900 -45.28 -5.64 -43.11
N GLY A 901 -44.76 -6.20 -44.20
CA GLY A 901 -43.65 -5.65 -45.02
C GLY A 901 -43.93 -5.95 -46.49
N ARG A 902 -43.88 -4.91 -47.33
CA ARG A 902 -44.44 -4.83 -48.68
C ARG A 902 -43.70 -5.66 -49.77
N THR A 903 -44.52 -6.28 -50.62
CA THR A 903 -44.47 -6.42 -52.10
C THR A 903 -43.25 -6.98 -52.82
N GLY A 904 -43.48 -8.02 -53.63
CA GLY A 904 -42.66 -8.36 -54.82
C GLY A 904 -42.85 -9.81 -55.27
N ASP A 905 -43.47 -10.00 -56.43
CA ASP A 905 -43.83 -11.27 -57.08
C ASP A 905 -42.69 -12.28 -57.25
N ALA A 906 -43.00 -13.59 -57.18
CA ALA A 906 -42.60 -14.59 -58.17
C ALA A 906 -43.18 -15.99 -57.88
N SER A 907 -44.03 -16.43 -58.80
CA SER A 907 -44.33 -17.80 -59.26
C SER A 907 -43.65 -19.03 -58.62
N SER A 908 -44.51 -19.93 -58.12
CA SER A 908 -44.54 -21.40 -58.24
C SER A 908 -43.32 -22.16 -58.79
N SER A 909 -42.83 -23.14 -58.02
CA SER A 909 -42.58 -24.54 -58.45
C SER A 909 -42.22 -25.37 -57.19
N SER A 910 -43.14 -26.21 -56.70
CA SER A 910 -43.24 -27.66 -56.93
C SER A 910 -42.23 -28.53 -56.19
N GLY A 911 -42.74 -29.35 -55.26
CA GLY A 911 -42.21 -30.67 -54.90
C GLY A 911 -41.25 -30.71 -53.71
N PHE A 912 -41.77 -30.90 -52.50
CA PHE A 912 -42.11 -32.21 -51.91
C PHE A 912 -43.13 -32.03 -50.79
#